data_AF-A0AAD9P053-F1
#
_entry.id   AF-A0AAD9P053-F1
#
_cell.length_a   1.000
_cell.length_b   1.000
_cell.length_c   1.000
_cell.angle_alpha   90.00
_cell.angle_beta   90.00
_cell.angle_gamma   90.00
#
_symmetry.space_group_name_H-M   'P 1'
#
loop_
_entity.id
_entity.type
_entity.pdbx_description
1 polymer ?
#
loop_
_entity_poly.entity_id
_entity_poly.type
_entity_poly.pdbx_seq_one_letter_code
_entity_poly.pdbx_strand_id
1 'polypeptide(L)'
;MTSLARQLERLAVPYTQSLLGQDTRRVSLLFDPKEAANLDKEAVFALALSGLETLETVDPTFGEFEATLFNSASHNWERSLQTKEVNDQLDETVSQFLIQLSPYFLLRAAHKTLEWLIYKYHIHQFNIDSLLLCVLPYHETKIFVRVVQLLPISQPTNKWNWIHKAAIAGVPLARQTFVNHCRGDPGFFAFICEIIPKFIKCHGTDSQQLRAAIALFTCTMLGALQHKEEINERLLSVVMPHLIQGFKSRCVEYRASCCMVLSQLASVARLKESLLVSLLPVVTKRMPSGLAVEVLSCLTVICQTQTLRTLPKKSFKHICRTPGVVQLLTNLSHKYRISPLLRLWFDRLILAAAELRGGATYSSSEGSEGCGQVKPDYPHQLQLGLAEIAIDDELAKYLARSLMEALLECRQKLTPHDDQMTSRWQHLARQILTTFEHRFPAALEAALEQTLANHPADSALLSVLQEMMALTSMPLKYQLLPESGTCLLLGLSHAQPSMRLLALQQLERSFHDNQHVPGDFLEDVLLARLADDSVHVATATLNLGMKLAELIEKKKLQDGLLSVVRTRHALAKWKPVTTAALEIICSPAMDTVVPGLSVILLPYLLVTCGNEGADIQDARTILQSAGNMGDKFLQRIGPAWLREVSKMADRPSLEAATRLNCGLVHGLVGAVSERDGGILAQWVSCVLNEDVRSNRSTFLLICVLAELLRSSASRARSKGRSRMEKQVDSVEICSQLLRILTVLDDTKKQVESFTR
;
A
#
# COMPACT_ATOMS: atom_id res chain seq x y z
N MET A 1 21.29 26.78 62.97
CA MET A 1 20.17 27.71 63.20
C MET A 1 19.36 27.23 64.40
N THR A 2 19.11 28.10 65.39
CA THR A 2 18.35 27.77 66.60
C THR A 2 16.83 27.77 66.32
N SER A 3 16.03 27.11 67.16
CA SER A 3 14.56 27.06 67.03
C SER A 3 13.93 28.46 67.00
N LEU A 4 14.43 29.36 67.85
CA LEU A 4 14.02 30.78 67.90
C LEU A 4 14.37 31.52 66.61
N ALA A 5 15.54 31.29 66.02
CA ALA A 5 15.92 31.91 64.75
C ALA A 5 14.98 31.49 63.60
N ARG A 6 14.57 30.21 63.56
CA ARG A 6 13.55 29.74 62.60
C ARG A 6 12.16 30.32 62.88
N GLN A 7 11.79 30.55 64.14
CA GLN A 7 10.51 31.18 64.49
C GLN A 7 10.51 32.67 64.13
N LEU A 8 11.63 33.38 64.36
CA LEU A 8 11.81 34.77 63.95
C LEU A 8 11.89 34.92 62.43
N GLU A 9 12.55 34.01 61.70
CA GLU A 9 12.50 33.98 60.23
C GLU A 9 11.08 33.75 59.68
N ARG A 10 10.26 32.95 60.36
CA ARG A 10 8.85 32.72 59.98
C ARG A 10 7.94 33.91 60.28
N LEU A 11 8.26 34.70 61.30
CA LEU A 11 7.53 35.91 61.69
C LEU A 11 8.05 37.17 60.98
N ALA A 12 9.27 37.12 60.45
CA ALA A 12 9.84 38.15 59.60
C ALA A 12 9.08 38.17 58.28
N VAL A 13 8.10 39.07 58.18
CA VAL A 13 7.49 39.43 56.91
C VAL A 13 8.58 40.12 56.07
N PRO A 14 8.78 39.78 54.77
CA PRO A 14 9.84 40.37 53.93
C PRO A 14 9.89 41.91 53.98
N TYR A 15 8.75 42.54 54.24
CA TYR A 15 8.58 43.98 54.36
C TYR A 15 9.16 44.61 55.65
N THR A 16 9.23 43.90 56.78
CA THR A 16 9.79 44.49 58.02
C THR A 16 11.26 44.85 57.86
N GLN A 17 11.98 44.18 56.96
CA GLN A 17 13.36 44.54 56.61
C GLN A 17 13.46 45.86 55.82
N SER A 18 12.43 46.20 55.02
CA SER A 18 12.37 47.46 54.27
C SER A 18 12.04 48.66 55.17
N LEU A 19 11.20 48.47 56.19
CA LEU A 19 10.85 49.47 57.20
C LEU A 19 12.00 49.79 58.17
N LEU A 20 12.95 48.87 58.36
CA LEU A 20 14.07 49.01 59.29
C LEU A 20 15.23 49.87 58.74
N GLY A 21 15.08 50.47 57.55
CA GLY A 21 15.94 51.56 57.06
C GLY A 21 17.42 51.18 56.84
N GLN A 22 17.77 49.90 56.79
CA GLN A 22 19.16 49.45 56.74
C GLN A 22 19.64 48.89 55.39
N ASP A 23 18.82 48.91 54.33
CA ASP A 23 19.25 48.40 53.03
C ASP A 23 19.55 49.53 52.03
N THR A 24 20.85 49.76 51.77
CA THR A 24 21.37 50.72 50.78
C THR A 24 21.29 50.19 49.34
N ARG A 25 20.61 49.06 49.13
CA ARG A 25 20.55 48.35 47.85
C ARG A 25 19.10 48.09 47.49
N ARG A 26 18.67 48.62 46.34
CA ARG A 26 17.30 48.43 45.83
C ARG A 26 17.28 47.33 44.79
N VAL A 27 16.29 46.43 44.87
CA VAL A 27 16.06 45.40 43.84
C VAL A 27 15.64 46.09 42.54
N SER A 28 16.33 45.79 41.45
CA SER A 28 16.08 46.37 40.13
C SER A 28 16.41 45.37 39.02
N LEU A 29 15.54 45.29 38.01
CA LEU A 29 15.76 44.52 36.80
C LEU A 29 16.78 45.21 35.89
N LEU A 30 16.62 46.53 35.72
CA LEU A 30 17.37 47.33 34.74
C LEU A 30 18.68 47.92 35.25
N PHE A 31 18.76 48.21 36.55
CA PHE A 31 19.88 48.95 37.13
C PHE A 31 20.63 48.09 38.14
N ASP A 32 21.87 48.47 38.44
CA ASP A 32 22.59 47.87 39.56
C ASP A 32 21.99 48.34 40.89
N PRO A 33 22.00 47.51 41.95
CA PRO A 33 21.30 47.83 43.19
C PRO A 33 21.71 49.16 43.85
N LYS A 34 22.95 49.61 43.60
CA LYS A 34 23.47 50.91 44.06
C LYS A 34 22.93 52.07 43.24
N GLU A 35 22.86 51.92 41.91
CA GLU A 35 22.31 52.93 41.02
C GLU A 35 20.80 53.05 41.21
N ALA A 36 20.12 51.91 41.35
CA ALA A 36 18.71 51.84 41.65
C ALA A 36 18.38 52.58 42.95
N ALA A 37 19.18 52.46 44.01
CA ALA A 37 18.94 53.16 45.27
C ALA A 37 18.90 54.70 45.12
N ASN A 38 19.57 55.26 44.11
CA ASN A 38 19.64 56.70 43.85
C ASN A 38 18.55 57.21 42.88
N LEU A 39 17.74 56.32 42.30
CA LEU A 39 16.71 56.71 41.34
C LEU A 39 15.42 57.10 42.05
N ASP A 40 14.96 58.32 41.79
CA ASP A 40 13.67 58.80 42.28
C ASP A 40 12.51 58.03 41.67
N LYS A 41 11.42 57.92 42.45
CA LYS A 41 10.20 57.22 42.05
C LYS A 41 9.59 57.76 40.76
N GLU A 42 9.60 59.07 40.59
CA GLU A 42 9.11 59.77 39.41
C GLU A 42 9.93 59.40 38.17
N ALA A 43 11.26 59.23 38.32
CA ALA A 43 12.13 58.79 37.24
C ALA A 43 11.84 57.34 36.82
N VAL A 44 11.62 56.44 37.78
CA VAL A 44 11.23 55.05 37.49
C VAL A 44 9.85 54.98 36.82
N PHE A 45 8.91 55.81 37.28
CA PHE A 45 7.57 55.89 36.69
C PHE A 45 7.60 56.45 35.25
N ALA A 46 8.32 57.55 35.01
CA ALA A 46 8.49 58.12 33.67
C ALA A 46 9.17 57.14 32.71
N LEU A 47 10.15 56.37 33.20
CA LEU A 47 10.78 55.29 32.42
C LEU A 47 9.75 54.23 32.01
N ALA A 48 8.88 53.83 32.93
CA ALA A 48 7.85 52.83 32.66
C ALA A 48 6.76 53.33 31.71
N LEU A 49 6.31 54.59 31.84
CA LEU A 49 5.38 55.22 30.89
C LEU A 49 5.96 55.25 29.47
N SER A 50 7.22 55.67 29.30
CA SER A 50 7.90 55.58 27.99
C SER A 50 7.95 54.14 27.44
N GLY A 51 8.09 53.15 28.33
CA GLY A 51 8.00 51.74 27.97
C GLY A 51 6.60 51.32 27.52
N LEU A 52 5.57 51.75 28.26
CA LEU A 52 4.17 51.45 27.97
C LEU A 52 3.73 52.08 26.66
N GLU A 53 4.03 53.36 26.42
CA GLU A 53 3.76 54.06 25.17
C GLU A 53 4.37 53.31 23.98
N THR A 54 5.63 52.86 24.12
CA THR A 54 6.30 52.08 23.07
C THR A 54 5.59 50.75 22.83
N LEU A 55 5.14 50.06 23.88
CA LEU A 55 4.39 48.81 23.75
C LEU A 55 3.00 49.02 23.13
N GLU A 56 2.33 50.11 23.47
CA GLU A 56 1.02 50.49 22.93
C GLU A 56 1.09 50.76 21.42
N THR A 57 2.21 51.34 20.94
CA THR A 57 2.43 51.47 19.48
C THR A 57 2.53 50.12 18.76
N VAL A 58 2.94 49.06 19.46
CA VAL A 58 3.05 47.69 18.91
C VAL A 58 1.73 46.93 19.08
N ASP A 59 1.08 47.10 20.22
CA ASP A 59 -0.16 46.45 20.60
C ASP A 59 -1.04 47.38 21.44
N PRO A 60 -2.10 47.96 20.86
CA PRO A 60 -2.97 48.93 21.53
C PRO A 60 -3.64 48.42 22.80
N THR A 61 -3.73 47.09 22.99
CA THR A 61 -4.34 46.50 24.20
C THR A 61 -3.58 46.86 25.48
N PHE A 62 -2.31 47.28 25.38
CA PHE A 62 -1.56 47.75 26.54
C PHE A 62 -2.12 49.05 27.16
N GLY A 63 -2.84 49.87 26.39
CA GLY A 63 -3.45 51.11 26.89
C GLY A 63 -4.48 50.88 28.01
N GLU A 64 -5.11 49.69 28.06
CA GLU A 64 -6.06 49.32 29.13
C GLU A 64 -5.42 49.31 30.53
N PHE A 65 -4.10 49.16 30.60
CA PHE A 65 -3.36 49.12 31.86
C PHE A 65 -2.86 50.49 32.33
N GLU A 66 -2.98 51.53 31.50
CA GLU A 66 -2.54 52.88 31.85
C GLU A 66 -3.33 53.44 33.03
N ALA A 67 -4.66 53.33 32.98
CA ALA A 67 -5.54 53.83 34.03
C ALA A 67 -5.42 53.07 35.36
N THR A 68 -4.86 51.85 35.33
CA THR A 68 -4.77 50.94 36.49
C THR A 68 -3.34 50.85 37.04
N LEU A 69 -2.45 50.14 36.34
CA LEU A 69 -1.08 49.84 36.79
C LEU A 69 -0.09 51.00 36.58
N PHE A 70 -0.37 51.88 35.61
CA PHE A 70 0.52 52.98 35.24
C PHE A 70 -0.13 54.36 35.43
N ASN A 71 -1.05 54.47 36.39
CA ASN A 71 -1.72 55.73 36.71
C ASN A 71 -0.85 56.58 37.63
N SER A 72 -0.82 57.91 37.45
CA SER A 72 -0.14 58.82 38.36
C SER A 72 -0.68 58.74 39.80
N ALA A 73 -1.94 58.34 40.01
CA ALA A 73 -2.49 58.06 41.34
C ALA A 73 -1.82 56.87 42.06
N SER A 74 -1.16 55.97 41.33
CA SER A 74 -0.46 54.80 41.90
C SER A 74 0.78 55.18 42.73
N HIS A 75 1.24 56.45 42.68
CA HIS A 75 2.36 56.89 43.48
C HIS A 75 2.12 56.61 44.96
N ASN A 76 0.98 57.00 45.54
CA ASN A 76 0.75 56.85 46.98
C ASN A 76 0.24 55.48 47.40
N TRP A 77 0.17 54.53 46.47
CA TRP A 77 -0.43 53.22 46.71
C TRP A 77 0.56 52.25 47.38
N GLU A 78 0.26 51.73 48.57
CA GLU A 78 1.14 50.74 49.23
C GLU A 78 0.41 49.42 49.43
N ARG A 79 0.99 48.36 48.88
CA ARG A 79 0.41 47.01 48.84
C ARG A 79 0.13 46.43 50.22
N SER A 80 1.03 46.66 51.16
CA SER A 80 0.94 46.20 52.54
C SER A 80 -0.16 46.89 53.35
N LEU A 81 -0.63 48.05 52.89
CA LEU A 81 -1.68 48.84 53.55
C LEU A 81 -3.08 48.56 52.98
N GLN A 82 -3.18 47.77 51.91
CA GLN A 82 -4.46 47.43 51.30
C GLN A 82 -5.11 46.19 51.92
N THR A 83 -6.42 46.06 51.73
CA THR A 83 -7.15 44.84 52.11
C THR A 83 -6.77 43.67 51.21
N LYS A 84 -7.08 42.46 51.65
CA LYS A 84 -6.81 41.24 50.88
C LYS A 84 -7.52 41.26 49.54
N GLU A 85 -8.77 41.71 49.51
CA GLU A 85 -9.61 41.75 48.32
C GLU A 85 -9.04 42.70 47.25
N VAL A 86 -8.50 43.85 47.66
CA VAL A 86 -7.86 44.82 46.75
C VAL A 86 -6.55 44.25 46.22
N ASN A 87 -5.79 43.55 47.06
CA ASN A 87 -4.56 42.88 46.63
C ASN A 87 -4.84 41.72 45.66
N ASP A 88 -5.91 40.95 45.88
CA ASP A 88 -6.34 39.88 44.97
C ASP A 88 -6.77 40.46 43.60
N GLN A 89 -7.44 41.62 43.57
CA GLN A 89 -7.76 42.32 42.32
C GLN A 89 -6.49 42.80 41.58
N LEU A 90 -5.54 43.39 42.32
CA LEU A 90 -4.25 43.77 41.74
C LEU A 90 -3.53 42.55 41.16
N ASP A 91 -3.56 41.41 41.86
CA ASP A 91 -2.94 40.17 41.40
C ASP A 91 -3.52 39.67 40.09
N GLU A 92 -4.83 39.79 39.91
CA GLU A 92 -5.49 39.48 38.65
C GLU A 92 -5.04 40.44 37.54
N THR A 93 -5.05 41.75 37.78
CA THR A 93 -4.61 42.76 36.79
C THR A 93 -3.14 42.59 36.40
N VAL A 94 -2.26 42.38 37.38
CA VAL A 94 -0.82 42.10 37.15
C VAL A 94 -0.66 40.81 36.36
N SER A 95 -1.40 39.76 36.69
CA SER A 95 -1.32 38.49 35.96
C SER A 95 -1.75 38.62 34.50
N GLN A 96 -2.83 39.38 34.23
CA GLN A 96 -3.27 39.69 32.86
C GLN A 96 -2.22 40.50 32.09
N PHE A 97 -1.66 41.55 32.71
CA PHE A 97 -0.59 42.35 32.09
C PHE A 97 0.64 41.49 31.77
N LEU A 98 1.06 40.61 32.68
CA LEU A 98 2.22 39.74 32.47
C LEU A 98 2.00 38.71 31.36
N ILE A 99 0.78 38.19 31.19
CA ILE A 99 0.43 37.35 30.03
C ILE A 99 0.48 38.18 28.75
N GLN A 100 -0.05 39.41 28.78
CA GLN A 100 -0.03 40.32 27.62
C GLN A 100 1.41 40.68 27.22
N LEU A 101 2.28 40.85 28.20
CA LEU A 101 3.68 41.25 28.03
C LEU A 101 4.57 40.13 27.51
N SER A 102 4.28 38.87 27.84
CA SER A 102 5.17 37.73 27.55
C SER A 102 5.64 37.63 26.08
N PRO A 103 4.79 37.80 25.05
CA PRO A 103 5.23 37.79 23.64
C PRO A 103 6.28 38.87 23.31
N TYR A 104 6.27 39.96 24.06
CA TYR A 104 7.13 41.13 23.88
C TYR A 104 8.27 41.19 24.89
N PHE A 105 8.44 40.14 25.71
CA PHE A 105 9.37 40.16 26.83
C PHE A 105 10.79 40.56 26.44
N LEU A 106 11.27 40.19 25.25
CA LEU A 106 12.63 40.53 24.81
C LEU A 106 12.80 42.01 24.39
N LEU A 107 11.72 42.78 24.28
CA LEU A 107 11.79 44.20 23.97
C LEU A 107 12.20 45.00 25.21
N ARG A 108 13.11 45.97 25.02
CA ARG A 108 13.53 46.86 26.11
C ARG A 108 12.36 47.61 26.75
N ALA A 109 11.33 47.92 25.96
CA ALA A 109 10.09 48.54 26.42
C ALA A 109 9.38 47.67 27.49
N ALA A 110 9.35 46.35 27.33
CA ALA A 110 8.79 45.42 28.32
C ALA A 110 9.59 45.39 29.63
N HIS A 111 10.91 45.50 29.56
CA HIS A 111 11.72 45.56 30.78
C HIS A 111 11.49 46.87 31.56
N LYS A 112 11.26 48.00 30.87
CA LYS A 112 10.93 49.29 31.50
C LYS A 112 9.62 49.22 32.29
N THR A 113 8.59 48.60 31.72
CA THR A 113 7.31 48.44 32.42
C THR A 113 7.43 47.45 33.59
N LEU A 114 8.16 46.35 33.44
CA LEU A 114 8.46 45.41 34.54
C LEU A 114 9.21 46.06 35.70
N GLU A 115 10.15 46.98 35.42
CA GLU A 115 10.88 47.70 36.46
C GLU A 115 9.93 48.43 37.42
N TRP A 116 8.91 49.12 36.88
CA TRP A 116 7.89 49.76 37.70
C TRP A 116 7.08 48.75 38.51
N LEU A 117 6.65 47.64 37.91
CA LEU A 117 5.88 46.63 38.63
C LEU A 117 6.69 45.98 39.77
N ILE A 118 7.99 45.76 39.55
CA ILE A 118 8.92 45.23 40.54
C ILE A 118 9.14 46.23 41.67
N TYR A 119 9.33 47.51 41.32
CA TYR A 119 9.56 48.59 42.27
C TYR A 119 8.32 48.92 43.10
N LYS A 120 7.16 49.06 42.45
CA LYS A 120 5.94 49.61 43.04
C LYS A 120 5.04 48.56 43.68
N TYR A 121 4.82 47.44 42.99
CA TYR A 121 3.87 46.41 43.39
C TYR A 121 4.56 45.16 43.96
N HIS A 122 5.90 45.17 43.99
CA HIS A 122 6.74 44.08 44.49
C HIS A 122 6.37 42.72 43.88
N ILE A 123 6.09 42.69 42.57
CA ILE A 123 5.64 41.46 41.88
C ILE A 123 6.63 40.30 41.98
N HIS A 124 7.92 40.59 42.20
CA HIS A 124 8.97 39.60 42.44
C HIS A 124 8.82 38.85 43.77
N GLN A 125 8.00 39.36 44.70
CA GLN A 125 7.71 38.74 46.00
C GLN A 125 6.30 38.14 46.03
N PHE A 126 5.31 38.87 45.51
CA PHE A 126 3.90 38.49 45.63
C PHE A 126 3.35 37.72 44.41
N ASN A 127 3.91 37.94 43.21
CA ASN A 127 3.39 37.39 41.95
C ASN A 127 4.42 36.49 41.23
N ILE A 128 5.19 35.73 42.00
CA ILE A 128 6.30 34.90 41.49
C ILE A 128 5.84 33.97 40.35
N ASP A 129 4.69 33.31 40.52
CA ASP A 129 4.16 32.38 39.53
C ASP A 129 3.78 33.07 38.22
N SER A 130 3.08 34.21 38.29
CA SER A 130 2.68 34.98 37.10
C SER A 130 3.88 35.58 36.40
N LEU A 131 4.89 36.03 37.15
CA LEU A 131 6.13 36.56 36.60
C LEU A 131 6.93 35.46 35.90
N LEU A 132 7.07 34.28 36.51
CA LEU A 132 7.71 33.14 35.88
C LEU A 132 6.94 32.65 34.66
N LEU A 133 5.62 32.57 34.72
CA LEU A 133 4.76 32.24 33.57
C LEU A 133 5.03 33.16 32.37
N CYS A 134 5.26 34.46 32.61
CA CYS A 134 5.61 35.43 31.57
C CYS A 134 6.98 35.17 30.94
N VAL A 135 8.01 34.86 31.74
CA VAL A 135 9.41 34.84 31.27
C VAL A 135 9.93 33.45 30.88
N LEU A 136 9.26 32.38 31.31
CA LEU A 136 9.65 30.99 31.06
C LEU A 136 9.82 30.60 29.59
N PRO A 137 9.04 31.13 28.62
CA PRO A 137 9.30 30.88 27.20
C PRO A 137 10.71 31.29 26.75
N TYR A 138 11.40 32.14 27.53
CA TYR A 138 12.71 32.71 27.24
C TYR A 138 13.80 32.27 28.23
N HIS A 139 13.65 31.09 28.84
CA HIS A 139 14.55 30.55 29.87
C HIS A 139 16.04 30.43 29.46
N GLU A 140 16.33 30.42 28.16
CA GLU A 140 17.70 30.38 27.61
C GLU A 140 18.35 31.78 27.46
N THR A 141 17.66 32.85 27.88
CA THR A 141 18.17 34.23 27.75
C THR A 141 18.81 34.75 29.04
N LYS A 142 19.75 35.71 28.90
CA LYS A 142 20.37 36.38 30.06
C LYS A 142 19.38 37.22 30.85
N ILE A 143 18.37 37.79 30.20
CA ILE A 143 17.36 38.60 30.90
C ILE A 143 16.46 37.74 31.77
N PHE A 144 16.13 36.51 31.35
CA PHE A 144 15.46 35.54 32.23
C PHE A 144 16.27 35.29 33.50
N VAL A 145 17.59 35.05 33.37
CA VAL A 145 18.49 34.87 34.52
C VAL A 145 18.42 36.07 35.45
N ARG A 146 18.45 37.29 34.90
CA ARG A 146 18.33 38.52 35.70
C ARG A 146 17.01 38.59 36.47
N VAL A 147 15.88 38.25 35.84
CA VAL A 147 14.57 38.20 36.52
C VAL A 147 14.58 37.18 37.66
N VAL A 148 15.10 35.97 37.43
CA VAL A 148 15.14 34.92 38.46
C VAL A 148 16.02 35.32 39.66
N GLN A 149 17.10 36.07 39.44
CA GLN A 149 17.96 36.59 40.50
C GLN A 149 17.23 37.57 41.45
N LEU A 150 16.11 38.18 41.02
CA LEU A 150 15.31 39.07 41.86
C LEU A 150 14.35 38.31 42.79
N LEU A 151 14.12 37.01 42.55
CA LEU A 151 13.08 36.25 43.22
C LEU A 151 13.59 35.66 44.56
N PRO A 152 12.79 35.68 45.63
CA PRO A 152 13.13 35.08 46.93
C PRO A 152 12.94 33.55 46.92
N ILE A 153 13.65 32.85 46.03
CA ILE A 153 13.50 31.39 45.79
C ILE A 153 14.64 30.55 46.38
N SER A 154 15.52 31.14 47.19
CA SER A 154 16.70 30.47 47.76
C SER A 154 16.36 29.36 48.74
N GLN A 155 15.18 29.41 49.35
CA GLN A 155 14.74 28.40 50.33
C GLN A 155 14.44 27.05 49.64
N PRO A 156 14.95 25.91 50.16
CA PRO A 156 14.70 24.58 49.57
C PRO A 156 13.22 24.17 49.53
N THR A 157 12.39 24.76 50.37
CA THR A 157 10.93 24.52 50.41
C THR A 157 10.18 25.26 49.32
N ASN A 158 10.81 26.21 48.62
CA ASN A 158 10.19 26.94 47.53
C ASN A 158 10.14 26.05 46.27
N LYS A 159 8.96 25.94 45.64
CA LYS A 159 8.76 25.14 44.43
C LYS A 159 9.64 25.55 43.24
N TRP A 160 10.14 26.80 43.22
CA TRP A 160 11.02 27.32 42.17
C TRP A 160 12.52 27.22 42.50
N ASN A 161 12.88 26.63 43.65
CA ASN A 161 14.27 26.54 44.11
C ASN A 161 15.22 25.86 43.11
N TRP A 162 14.69 24.95 42.29
CA TRP A 162 15.49 24.20 41.30
C TRP A 162 16.17 25.11 40.25
N ILE A 163 15.63 26.29 39.95
CA ILE A 163 16.21 27.27 39.00
C ILE A 163 17.30 28.12 39.67
N HIS A 164 17.26 28.26 41.00
CA HIS A 164 18.07 29.21 41.76
C HIS A 164 19.58 29.06 41.54
N LYS A 165 20.08 27.82 41.47
CA LYS A 165 21.52 27.56 41.26
C LYS A 165 22.03 28.11 39.93
N ALA A 166 21.26 27.94 38.85
CA ALA A 166 21.63 28.47 37.53
C ALA A 166 21.59 30.00 37.54
N ALA A 167 20.58 30.57 38.21
CA ALA A 167 20.42 32.01 38.34
C ALA A 167 21.60 32.68 39.05
N ILE A 168 22.06 32.15 40.20
CA ILE A 168 23.22 32.69 40.92
C ILE A 168 24.49 32.61 40.08
N ALA A 169 24.68 31.51 39.35
CA ALA A 169 25.85 31.35 38.48
C ALA A 169 25.84 32.32 37.27
N GLY A 170 24.72 33.03 37.01
CA GLY A 170 24.58 33.93 35.88
C GLY A 170 24.44 33.19 34.54
N VAL A 171 24.13 31.89 34.56
CA VAL A 171 24.09 31.04 33.36
C VAL A 171 22.64 30.79 32.97
N PRO A 172 22.28 30.94 31.67
CA PRO A 172 20.94 30.60 31.19
C PRO A 172 20.54 29.15 31.49
N LEU A 173 19.25 28.91 31.66
CA LEU A 173 18.75 27.60 32.02
C LEU A 173 18.78 26.68 30.81
N ALA A 174 19.50 25.56 30.92
CA ALA A 174 19.57 24.57 29.84
C ALA A 174 18.23 23.83 29.69
N ARG A 175 17.80 23.62 28.44
CA ARG A 175 16.56 22.89 28.10
C ARG A 175 16.47 21.50 28.73
N GLN A 176 17.58 20.77 28.82
CA GLN A 176 17.58 19.44 29.44
C GLN A 176 17.27 19.51 30.94
N THR A 177 17.78 20.52 31.65
CA THR A 177 17.49 20.75 33.07
C THR A 177 16.01 21.03 33.28
N PHE A 178 15.41 21.85 32.40
CA PHE A 178 13.99 22.15 32.38
C PHE A 178 13.13 20.89 32.22
N VAL A 179 13.44 20.09 31.20
CA VAL A 179 12.75 18.82 30.90
C VAL A 179 12.89 17.80 32.04
N ASN A 180 14.08 17.68 32.63
CA ASN A 180 14.31 16.77 33.74
C ASN A 180 13.48 17.15 34.98
N HIS A 181 13.35 18.45 35.27
CA HIS A 181 12.51 18.92 36.36
C HIS A 181 11.02 18.65 36.09
N CYS A 182 10.54 18.90 34.86
CA CYS A 182 9.18 18.53 34.42
C CYS A 182 8.83 17.05 34.66
N ARG A 183 9.79 16.13 34.55
CA ARG A 183 9.56 14.70 34.83
C ARG A 183 9.45 14.40 36.32
N GLY A 184 10.27 15.07 37.13
CA GLY A 184 10.36 14.84 38.57
C GLY A 184 9.25 15.49 39.38
N ASP A 185 8.66 16.58 38.89
CA ASP A 185 7.65 17.36 39.60
C ASP A 185 6.32 17.46 38.81
N PRO A 186 5.28 16.68 39.19
CA PRO A 186 3.96 16.76 38.58
C PRO A 186 3.29 18.14 38.70
N GLY A 187 3.59 18.89 39.76
CA GLY A 187 3.03 20.23 39.98
C GLY A 187 3.57 21.22 38.96
N PHE A 188 4.90 21.21 38.75
CA PHE A 188 5.51 22.00 37.68
C PHE A 188 5.03 21.56 36.29
N PHE A 189 4.86 20.26 36.07
CA PHE A 189 4.34 19.76 34.80
C PHE A 189 2.91 20.26 34.51
N ALA A 190 2.03 20.23 35.51
CA ALA A 190 0.68 20.81 35.41
C ALA A 190 0.74 22.32 35.11
N PHE A 191 1.64 23.03 35.79
CA PHE A 191 1.84 24.47 35.55
C PHE A 191 2.21 24.78 34.09
N ILE A 192 3.08 23.99 33.45
CA ILE A 192 3.41 24.16 32.02
C ILE A 192 2.20 23.91 31.12
N CYS A 193 1.39 22.90 31.44
CA CYS A 193 0.18 22.60 30.68
C CYS A 193 -0.90 23.71 30.78
N GLU A 194 -0.91 24.48 31.86
CA GLU A 194 -1.83 25.61 32.06
C GLU A 194 -1.44 26.88 31.30
N ILE A 195 -0.19 26.99 30.80
CA ILE A 195 0.30 28.20 30.12
C ILE A 195 -0.57 28.50 28.89
N ILE A 196 -0.71 27.55 27.96
CA ILE A 196 -1.43 27.81 26.70
C ILE A 196 -2.90 28.19 26.94
N PRO A 197 -3.69 27.45 27.76
CA PRO A 197 -5.06 27.86 28.07
C PRO A 197 -5.19 29.28 28.63
N LYS A 198 -4.29 29.70 29.53
CA LYS A 198 -4.28 31.06 30.08
C LYS A 198 -3.97 32.10 29.01
N PHE A 199 -2.98 31.83 28.17
CA PHE A 199 -2.62 32.73 27.07
C PHE A 199 -3.73 32.84 26.02
N ILE A 200 -4.41 31.75 25.66
CA ILE A 200 -5.56 31.78 24.74
C ILE A 200 -6.70 32.63 25.30
N LYS A 201 -6.91 32.61 26.62
CA LYS A 201 -7.94 33.43 27.27
C LYS A 201 -7.65 34.94 27.13
N CYS A 202 -6.39 35.34 27.16
CA CYS A 202 -5.97 36.74 27.03
C CYS A 202 -5.82 37.19 25.58
N HIS A 203 -5.09 36.43 24.76
CA HIS A 203 -4.69 36.81 23.40
C HIS A 203 -5.68 36.37 22.30
N GLY A 204 -6.65 35.51 22.64
CA GLY A 204 -7.50 34.83 21.66
C GLY A 204 -6.80 33.65 20.98
N THR A 205 -7.46 33.03 20.00
CA THR A 205 -7.04 31.73 19.43
C THR A 205 -6.11 31.81 18.23
N ASP A 206 -6.11 32.94 17.53
CA ASP A 206 -5.42 33.12 16.25
C ASP A 206 -4.27 34.15 16.33
N SER A 207 -3.81 34.44 17.54
CA SER A 207 -2.73 35.41 17.77
C SER A 207 -1.35 34.78 17.63
N GLN A 208 -0.46 35.47 16.90
CA GLN A 208 0.96 35.13 16.80
C GLN A 208 1.67 35.19 18.17
N GLN A 209 1.07 35.88 19.14
CA GLN A 209 1.55 36.02 20.50
C GLN A 209 1.61 34.68 21.26
N LEU A 210 0.87 33.67 20.83
CA LEU A 210 0.89 32.33 21.42
C LEU A 210 2.14 31.52 21.07
N ARG A 211 2.88 31.90 20.02
CA ARG A 211 3.93 31.06 19.40
C ARG A 211 5.01 30.63 20.40
N ALA A 212 5.53 31.56 21.21
CA ALA A 212 6.57 31.26 22.19
C ALA A 212 6.06 30.31 23.29
N ALA A 213 4.83 30.51 23.76
CA ALA A 213 4.19 29.65 24.76
C ALA A 213 3.89 28.25 24.21
N ILE A 214 3.38 28.15 22.98
CA ILE A 214 3.15 26.88 22.29
C ILE A 214 4.48 26.17 22.09
N ALA A 215 5.51 26.85 21.60
CA ALA A 215 6.83 26.27 21.41
C ALA A 215 7.41 25.72 22.72
N LEU A 216 7.33 26.48 23.82
CA LEU A 216 7.77 26.02 25.15
C LEU A 216 7.04 24.74 25.55
N PHE A 217 5.70 24.74 25.48
CA PHE A 217 4.89 23.58 25.81
C PHE A 217 5.27 22.38 24.94
N THR A 218 5.22 22.48 23.61
CA THR A 218 5.51 21.38 22.69
C THR A 218 6.89 20.80 22.94
N CYS A 219 7.90 21.67 23.02
CA CYS A 219 9.29 21.30 23.22
C CYS A 219 9.53 20.56 24.54
N THR A 220 8.87 21.03 25.60
CA THR A 220 8.96 20.46 26.94
C THR A 220 8.24 19.12 27.01
N MET A 221 7.01 19.05 26.48
CA MET A 221 6.22 17.82 26.45
C MET A 221 6.95 16.72 25.67
N LEU A 222 7.43 17.02 24.46
CA LEU A 222 8.18 16.06 23.65
C LEU A 222 9.48 15.65 24.33
N GLY A 223 10.24 16.61 24.89
CA GLY A 223 11.46 16.33 25.64
C GLY A 223 11.19 15.41 26.84
N ALA A 224 10.11 15.66 27.59
CA ALA A 224 9.70 14.85 28.74
C ALA A 224 9.29 13.44 28.33
N LEU A 225 8.70 13.27 27.14
CA LEU A 225 8.29 11.97 26.59
C LEU A 225 9.39 11.23 25.80
N GLN A 226 10.54 11.85 25.53
CA GLN A 226 11.56 11.28 24.63
C GLN A 226 12.35 10.11 25.23
N HIS A 227 12.47 10.03 26.56
CA HIS A 227 13.29 8.99 27.21
C HIS A 227 12.43 7.76 27.51
N LYS A 228 12.95 6.57 27.20
CA LYS A 228 12.25 5.27 27.24
C LYS A 228 12.00 4.71 28.65
N GLU A 229 12.27 5.49 29.70
CA GLU A 229 11.88 5.10 31.06
C GLU A 229 10.35 5.01 31.12
N GLU A 230 9.82 4.03 31.84
CA GLU A 230 8.39 3.77 31.90
C GLU A 230 7.61 5.05 32.22
N ILE A 231 6.79 5.50 31.27
CA ILE A 231 5.90 6.64 31.47
C ILE A 231 4.98 6.30 32.64
N ASN A 232 5.19 6.96 33.77
CA ASN A 232 4.43 6.73 34.99
C ASN A 232 2.95 7.14 34.79
N GLU A 233 2.00 6.35 35.31
CA GLU A 233 0.56 6.66 35.26
C GLU A 233 0.25 8.06 35.82
N ARG A 234 1.04 8.53 36.79
CA ARG A 234 0.94 9.90 37.34
C ARG A 234 1.13 10.96 36.27
N LEU A 235 2.14 10.84 35.41
CA LEU A 235 2.39 11.78 34.32
C LEU A 235 1.22 11.75 33.33
N LEU A 236 0.72 10.55 32.99
CA LEU A 236 -0.41 10.40 32.09
C LEU A 236 -1.68 11.09 32.63
N SER A 237 -1.92 10.98 33.93
CA SER A 237 -3.08 11.59 34.60
C SER A 237 -3.06 13.12 34.53
N VAL A 238 -1.87 13.74 34.50
CA VAL A 238 -1.71 15.19 34.31
C VAL A 238 -1.78 15.57 32.83
N VAL A 239 -1.14 14.83 31.93
CA VAL A 239 -1.10 15.15 30.49
C VAL A 239 -2.49 15.07 29.83
N MET A 240 -3.24 14.01 30.11
CA MET A 240 -4.44 13.65 29.35
C MET A 240 -5.55 14.71 29.37
N PRO A 241 -5.93 15.29 30.54
CA PRO A 241 -6.93 16.35 30.59
C PRO A 241 -6.56 17.56 29.71
N HIS A 242 -5.28 17.93 29.71
CA HIS A 242 -4.77 19.07 28.94
C HIS A 242 -4.70 18.78 27.44
N LEU A 243 -4.33 17.55 27.03
CA LEU A 243 -4.44 17.14 25.62
C LEU A 243 -5.90 17.19 25.14
N ILE A 244 -6.84 16.66 25.93
CA ILE A 244 -8.27 16.71 25.60
C ILE A 244 -8.75 18.17 25.48
N GLN A 245 -8.32 19.05 26.37
CA GLN A 245 -8.61 20.48 26.29
C GLN A 245 -8.01 21.10 25.02
N GLY A 246 -6.76 20.77 24.69
CA GLY A 246 -6.09 21.23 23.49
C GLY A 246 -6.79 20.80 22.20
N PHE A 247 -7.20 19.53 22.10
CA PHE A 247 -7.97 19.05 20.95
C PHE A 247 -9.35 19.71 20.80
N LYS A 248 -9.95 20.20 21.90
CA LYS A 248 -11.21 20.97 21.89
C LYS A 248 -11.01 22.45 21.57
N SER A 249 -9.77 22.96 21.64
CA SER A 249 -9.45 24.36 21.35
C SER A 249 -9.76 24.73 19.90
N ARG A 250 -9.94 26.01 19.62
CA ARG A 250 -10.04 26.54 18.24
C ARG A 250 -8.67 26.90 17.66
N CYS A 251 -7.65 27.09 18.51
CA CYS A 251 -6.28 27.40 18.09
C CYS A 251 -5.67 26.22 17.32
N VAL A 252 -5.37 26.41 16.03
CA VAL A 252 -4.85 25.36 15.14
C VAL A 252 -3.45 24.92 15.56
N GLU A 253 -2.56 25.85 15.90
CA GLU A 253 -1.19 25.55 16.33
C GLU A 253 -1.15 24.73 17.63
N TYR A 254 -2.03 25.05 18.59
CA TYR A 254 -2.11 24.28 19.83
C TYR A 254 -2.58 22.84 19.56
N ARG A 255 -3.55 22.65 18.66
CA ARG A 255 -4.01 21.32 18.25
C ARG A 255 -2.93 20.53 17.52
N ALA A 256 -2.15 21.17 16.66
CA ALA A 256 -1.00 20.57 16.00
C ALA A 256 0.02 20.08 17.05
N SER A 257 0.34 20.91 18.04
CA SER A 257 1.19 20.52 19.17
C SER A 257 0.63 19.32 19.91
N CYS A 258 -0.68 19.29 20.20
CA CYS A 258 -1.31 18.12 20.84
C CYS A 258 -1.22 16.85 19.98
N CYS A 259 -1.33 16.95 18.65
CA CYS A 259 -1.13 15.82 17.75
C CYS A 259 0.31 15.28 17.84
N MET A 260 1.31 16.16 17.88
CA MET A 260 2.72 15.77 18.05
C MET A 260 2.95 15.04 19.38
N VAL A 261 2.45 15.63 20.47
CA VAL A 261 2.60 15.06 21.83
C VAL A 261 1.88 13.72 21.93
N LEU A 262 0.66 13.60 21.38
CA LEU A 262 -0.09 12.35 21.37
C LEU A 262 0.61 11.26 20.53
N SER A 263 1.17 11.63 19.38
CA SER A 263 1.92 10.70 18.52
C SER A 263 3.17 10.18 19.23
N GLN A 264 3.91 11.05 19.91
CA GLN A 264 5.07 10.67 20.72
C GLN A 264 4.66 9.77 21.88
N LEU A 265 3.59 10.13 22.59
CA LEU A 265 3.07 9.34 23.70
C LEU A 265 2.66 7.93 23.26
N ALA A 266 1.94 7.83 22.14
CA ALA A 266 1.57 6.55 21.54
C ALA A 266 2.79 5.75 21.03
N SER A 267 3.94 6.38 20.81
CA SER A 267 5.15 5.67 20.38
C SER A 267 5.98 5.14 21.54
N VAL A 268 5.84 5.73 22.74
CA VAL A 268 6.65 5.40 23.92
C VAL A 268 5.88 4.63 24.99
N ALA A 269 4.55 4.78 25.06
CA ALA A 269 3.70 4.05 26.00
C ALA A 269 2.60 3.23 25.31
N ARG A 270 2.21 2.12 25.94
CA ARG A 270 0.99 1.38 25.58
C ARG A 270 -0.20 1.97 26.33
N LEU A 271 -1.12 2.56 25.58
CA LEU A 271 -2.35 3.15 26.10
C LEU A 271 -3.44 2.08 26.18
N LYS A 272 -4.26 2.13 27.23
CA LYS A 272 -5.42 1.24 27.37
C LYS A 272 -6.42 1.51 26.24
N GLU A 273 -7.02 0.46 25.67
CA GLU A 273 -7.96 0.59 24.55
C GLU A 273 -9.15 1.49 24.90
N SER A 274 -9.67 1.42 26.12
CA SER A 274 -10.76 2.30 26.62
C SER A 274 -10.40 3.79 26.56
N LEU A 275 -9.13 4.14 26.81
CA LEU A 275 -8.64 5.51 26.70
C LEU A 275 -8.60 5.95 25.24
N LEU A 276 -8.13 5.10 24.33
CA LEU A 276 -8.14 5.40 22.89
C LEU A 276 -9.58 5.59 22.37
N VAL A 277 -10.51 4.72 22.77
CA VAL A 277 -11.93 4.79 22.36
C VAL A 277 -12.58 6.10 22.80
N SER A 278 -12.20 6.65 23.96
CA SER A 278 -12.71 7.95 24.45
C SER A 278 -11.98 9.15 23.85
N LEU A 279 -10.68 9.03 23.54
CA LEU A 279 -9.83 10.10 23.03
C LEU A 279 -10.02 10.37 21.53
N LEU A 280 -10.07 9.32 20.71
CA LEU A 280 -10.14 9.43 19.25
C LEU A 280 -11.34 10.24 18.74
N PRO A 281 -12.54 10.18 19.35
CA PRO A 281 -13.65 11.06 18.97
C PRO A 281 -13.34 12.53 19.18
N VAL A 282 -12.60 12.89 20.23
CA VAL A 282 -12.21 14.27 20.52
C VAL A 282 -11.19 14.78 19.51
N VAL A 283 -10.20 13.96 19.17
CA VAL A 283 -9.17 14.27 18.15
C VAL A 283 -9.81 14.55 16.79
N THR A 284 -10.83 13.78 16.42
CA THR A 284 -11.46 13.82 15.09
C THR A 284 -12.65 14.77 14.94
N LYS A 285 -13.37 15.16 16.02
CA LYS A 285 -14.66 15.91 15.97
C LYS A 285 -14.60 17.21 15.15
N ARG A 286 -13.46 17.86 15.07
CA ARG A 286 -13.30 19.17 14.43
C ARG A 286 -12.04 19.25 13.60
N MET A 287 -11.76 18.27 12.74
CA MET A 287 -10.58 18.31 11.89
C MET A 287 -10.64 19.57 10.99
N PRO A 288 -9.86 20.64 11.26
CA PRO A 288 -9.86 21.80 10.38
C PRO A 288 -9.15 21.43 9.08
N SER A 289 -9.57 22.00 7.94
CA SER A 289 -9.02 21.67 6.63
C SER A 289 -7.49 21.83 6.57
N GLY A 290 -6.95 22.84 7.24
CA GLY A 290 -5.51 23.08 7.34
C GLY A 290 -4.73 22.13 8.26
N LEU A 291 -5.39 21.26 9.02
CA LEU A 291 -4.73 20.28 9.92
C LEU A 291 -5.15 18.82 9.62
N ALA A 292 -5.84 18.58 8.51
CA ALA A 292 -6.41 17.28 8.22
C ALA A 292 -5.32 16.20 8.06
N VAL A 293 -4.24 16.54 7.37
CA VAL A 293 -3.10 15.65 7.14
C VAL A 293 -2.41 15.30 8.45
N GLU A 294 -2.19 16.26 9.34
CA GLU A 294 -1.52 16.10 10.62
C GLU A 294 -2.36 15.24 11.58
N VAL A 295 -3.68 15.44 11.60
CA VAL A 295 -4.59 14.60 12.40
C VAL A 295 -4.59 13.17 11.87
N LEU A 296 -4.70 12.97 10.55
CA LEU A 296 -4.63 11.63 9.94
C LEU A 296 -3.26 10.97 10.15
N SER A 297 -2.18 11.75 10.16
CA SER A 297 -0.83 11.27 10.48
C SER A 297 -0.74 10.82 11.94
N CYS A 298 -1.29 11.60 12.87
CA CYS A 298 -1.39 11.21 14.27
C CYS A 298 -2.19 9.92 14.46
N LEU A 299 -3.32 9.78 13.75
CA LEU A 299 -4.12 8.55 13.75
C LEU A 299 -3.34 7.36 13.18
N THR A 300 -2.56 7.58 12.13
CA THR A 300 -1.69 6.56 11.54
C THR A 300 -0.70 6.04 12.57
N VAL A 301 0.01 6.93 13.27
CA VAL A 301 0.96 6.55 14.34
C VAL A 301 0.25 5.75 15.42
N ILE A 302 -0.92 6.20 15.89
CA ILE A 302 -1.70 5.48 16.91
C ILE A 302 -2.06 4.07 16.42
N CYS A 303 -2.54 3.92 15.18
CA CYS A 303 -2.93 2.62 14.63
C CYS A 303 -1.73 1.70 14.37
N GLN A 304 -0.54 2.24 14.16
CA GLN A 304 0.70 1.47 13.98
C GLN A 304 1.28 0.99 15.32
N THR A 305 1.23 1.82 16.36
CA THR A 305 1.92 1.54 17.62
C THR A 305 1.02 0.95 18.70
N GLN A 306 -0.29 1.15 18.61
CA GLN A 306 -1.27 0.70 19.60
C GLN A 306 -2.09 -0.47 19.08
N THR A 307 -2.62 -1.28 20.00
CA THR A 307 -3.50 -2.41 19.70
C THR A 307 -4.96 -1.96 19.61
N LEU A 308 -5.27 -1.07 18.67
CA LEU A 308 -6.65 -0.64 18.42
C LEU A 308 -7.34 -1.64 17.48
N ARG A 309 -8.39 -2.32 17.96
CA ARG A 309 -9.08 -3.34 17.14
C ARG A 309 -10.13 -2.78 16.22
N THR A 310 -10.82 -1.72 16.64
CA THR A 310 -11.85 -1.08 15.82
C THR A 310 -11.86 0.43 16.01
N LEU A 311 -12.18 1.16 14.95
CA LEU A 311 -12.35 2.60 15.05
C LEU A 311 -13.68 2.95 15.78
N PRO A 312 -13.69 3.89 16.74
CA PRO A 312 -14.93 4.35 17.36
C PRO A 312 -15.90 4.95 16.34
N LYS A 313 -17.21 4.67 16.47
CA LYS A 313 -18.25 5.10 15.52
C LYS A 313 -18.24 6.61 15.26
N LYS A 314 -18.03 7.42 16.30
CA LYS A 314 -17.94 8.88 16.17
C LYS A 314 -16.71 9.30 15.35
N SER A 315 -15.54 8.71 15.64
CA SER A 315 -14.31 8.96 14.90
C SER A 315 -14.43 8.61 13.42
N PHE A 316 -14.99 7.43 13.13
CA PHE A 316 -15.29 7.01 11.76
C PHE A 316 -16.15 8.05 11.02
N LYS A 317 -17.28 8.45 11.61
CA LYS A 317 -18.17 9.46 11.01
C LYS A 317 -17.46 10.79 10.77
N HIS A 318 -16.60 11.24 11.69
CA HIS A 318 -15.85 12.49 11.52
C HIS A 318 -14.81 12.39 10.39
N ILE A 319 -14.09 11.27 10.28
CA ILE A 319 -13.12 11.03 9.20
C ILE A 319 -13.84 11.06 7.85
N CYS A 320 -14.93 10.32 7.70
CA CYS A 320 -15.68 10.27 6.42
C CYS A 320 -16.36 11.60 6.05
N ARG A 321 -16.60 12.50 7.02
CA ARG A 321 -17.11 13.86 6.77
C ARG A 321 -16.02 14.83 6.30
N THR A 322 -14.75 14.45 6.39
CA THR A 322 -13.64 15.32 6.00
C THR A 322 -13.65 15.45 4.47
N PRO A 323 -13.66 16.68 3.92
CA PRO A 323 -13.67 16.88 2.47
C PRO A 323 -12.40 16.31 1.85
N GLY A 324 -12.54 15.54 0.76
CA GLY A 324 -11.40 14.94 0.08
C GLY A 324 -10.65 13.89 0.91
N VAL A 325 -11.28 13.24 1.90
CA VAL A 325 -10.60 12.26 2.77
C VAL A 325 -9.88 11.16 2.00
N VAL A 326 -10.45 10.67 0.91
CA VAL A 326 -9.81 9.65 0.05
C VAL A 326 -8.51 10.20 -0.54
N GLN A 327 -8.52 11.40 -1.11
CA GLN A 327 -7.32 12.04 -1.66
C GLN A 327 -6.26 12.29 -0.58
N LEU A 328 -6.67 12.69 0.63
CA LEU A 328 -5.75 12.85 1.76
C LEU A 328 -5.10 11.52 2.16
N LEU A 329 -5.87 10.42 2.21
CA LEU A 329 -5.36 9.09 2.48
C LEU A 329 -4.46 8.57 1.35
N THR A 330 -4.81 8.83 0.08
CA THR A 330 -3.96 8.52 -1.08
C THR A 330 -2.61 9.22 -0.95
N ASN A 331 -2.60 10.54 -0.70
CA ASN A 331 -1.37 11.31 -0.51
C ASN A 331 -0.52 10.80 0.68
N LEU A 332 -1.17 10.37 1.76
CA LEU A 332 -0.48 9.77 2.90
C LEU A 332 0.08 8.38 2.58
N SER A 333 -0.64 7.56 1.80
CA SER A 333 -0.20 6.20 1.42
C SER A 333 1.08 6.21 0.59
N HIS A 334 1.31 7.25 -0.21
CA HIS A 334 2.55 7.42 -0.97
C HIS A 334 3.76 7.79 -0.10
N LYS A 335 3.54 8.36 1.10
CA LYS A 335 4.60 8.86 1.99
C LYS A 335 4.87 7.94 3.18
N TYR A 336 3.84 7.27 3.69
CA TYR A 336 3.89 6.53 4.96
C TYR A 336 3.14 5.20 4.86
N ARG A 337 3.51 4.23 5.72
CA ARG A 337 2.82 2.93 5.82
C ARG A 337 1.48 3.05 6.54
N ILE A 338 0.42 3.40 5.84
CA ILE A 338 -0.90 3.64 6.46
C ILE A 338 -1.81 2.40 6.55
N SER A 339 -1.34 1.20 6.18
CA SER A 339 -2.15 -0.03 6.13
C SER A 339 -2.94 -0.33 7.42
N PRO A 340 -2.39 -0.14 8.64
CA PRO A 340 -3.17 -0.34 9.87
C PRO A 340 -4.37 0.61 10.01
N LEU A 341 -4.21 1.89 9.64
CA LEU A 341 -5.30 2.85 9.65
C LEU A 341 -6.34 2.51 8.57
N LEU A 342 -5.87 2.18 7.35
CA LEU A 342 -6.74 1.80 6.24
C LEU A 342 -7.58 0.58 6.59
N ARG A 343 -6.99 -0.45 7.20
CA ARG A 343 -7.73 -1.63 7.65
C ARG A 343 -8.91 -1.26 8.54
N LEU A 344 -8.66 -0.50 9.61
CA LEU A 344 -9.72 -0.09 10.55
C LEU A 344 -10.77 0.84 9.92
N TRP A 345 -10.35 1.67 8.96
CA TRP A 345 -11.25 2.56 8.24
C TRP A 345 -12.14 1.78 7.25
N PHE A 346 -11.55 0.91 6.44
CA PHE A 346 -12.27 0.05 5.50
C PHE A 346 -13.20 -0.92 6.23
N ASP A 347 -12.78 -1.58 7.32
CA ASP A 347 -13.66 -2.48 8.09
C ASP A 347 -14.99 -1.80 8.48
N ARG A 348 -14.93 -0.54 8.92
CA ARG A 348 -16.13 0.24 9.26
C ARG A 348 -16.85 0.76 8.02
N LEU A 349 -16.12 1.14 6.97
CA LEU A 349 -16.69 1.66 5.73
C LEU A 349 -17.47 0.59 4.97
N ILE A 350 -16.96 -0.64 4.93
CA ILE A 350 -17.62 -1.80 4.34
C ILE A 350 -18.96 -2.05 5.02
N LEU A 351 -18.97 -2.11 6.36
CA LEU A 351 -20.21 -2.29 7.13
C LEU A 351 -21.19 -1.14 6.89
N ALA A 352 -20.71 0.10 6.87
CA ALA A 352 -21.56 1.28 6.65
C ALA A 352 -22.11 1.37 5.22
N ALA A 353 -21.37 0.89 4.22
CA ALA A 353 -21.81 0.82 2.82
C ALA A 353 -22.80 -0.35 2.59
N ALA A 354 -22.61 -1.46 3.30
CA ALA A 354 -23.51 -2.62 3.27
C ALA A 354 -24.84 -2.38 4.00
N GLU A 355 -24.94 -1.34 4.85
CA GLU A 355 -26.19 -0.84 5.43
C GLU A 355 -27.04 -0.09 4.36
N LEU A 356 -27.52 -0.82 3.34
CA LEU A 356 -28.30 -0.31 2.20
C LEU A 356 -29.59 0.43 2.59
N ARG A 357 -30.06 0.26 3.84
CA ARG A 357 -31.26 0.91 4.40
C ARG A 357 -31.05 2.41 4.68
N GLY A 358 -29.84 2.92 4.54
CA GLY A 358 -29.45 4.28 4.91
C GLY A 358 -29.88 5.41 3.96
N GLY A 359 -30.70 5.15 2.94
CA GLY A 359 -31.06 6.10 1.88
C GLY A 359 -32.39 6.84 2.03
N ALA A 360 -33.30 6.45 2.92
CA ALA A 360 -34.51 7.23 3.21
C ALA A 360 -35.06 6.88 4.60
N THR A 361 -35.32 7.92 5.40
CA THR A 361 -36.17 7.92 6.61
C THR A 361 -35.90 6.84 7.66
N TYR A 362 -35.04 7.15 8.64
CA TYR A 362 -35.30 6.85 10.06
C TYR A 362 -34.51 7.84 10.92
N SER A 363 -35.21 8.88 11.35
CA SER A 363 -34.87 9.65 12.53
C SER A 363 -34.85 8.71 13.74
N SER A 364 -33.69 8.16 14.07
CA SER A 364 -33.42 7.68 15.41
C SER A 364 -32.61 8.76 16.12
N SER A 365 -33.25 9.33 17.12
CA SER A 365 -32.75 10.35 18.01
C SER A 365 -31.43 9.93 18.66
N GLU A 366 -30.34 10.56 18.26
CA GLU A 366 -29.21 10.78 19.17
C GLU A 366 -28.74 12.23 18.99
N GLY A 367 -29.18 13.07 19.93
CA GLY A 367 -28.49 14.28 20.38
C GLY A 367 -28.12 15.32 19.31
N SER A 368 -28.92 16.37 19.28
CA SER A 368 -28.61 17.68 18.71
C SER A 368 -27.13 18.09 18.88
N GLU A 369 -26.46 18.43 17.77
CA GLU A 369 -25.46 19.49 17.70
C GLU A 369 -25.15 19.82 16.22
N GLY A 370 -25.83 20.86 15.69
CA GLY A 370 -25.28 21.78 14.69
C GLY A 370 -25.39 21.44 13.19
N CYS A 371 -26.30 22.18 12.52
CA CYS A 371 -26.25 22.63 11.11
C CYS A 371 -26.16 21.58 9.99
N GLY A 372 -27.29 21.17 9.40
CA GLY A 372 -27.43 20.80 7.97
C GLY A 372 -26.41 19.86 7.33
N GLN A 373 -25.73 18.97 8.06
CA GLN A 373 -24.60 18.21 7.51
C GLN A 373 -25.08 17.04 6.64
N VAL A 374 -24.74 17.08 5.35
CA VAL A 374 -24.94 15.99 4.39
C VAL A 374 -24.28 14.71 4.92
N LYS A 375 -25.04 13.61 4.97
CA LYS A 375 -24.50 12.30 5.34
C LYS A 375 -23.46 11.90 4.28
N PRO A 376 -22.23 11.51 4.67
CA PRO A 376 -21.23 11.08 3.69
C PRO A 376 -21.72 9.85 2.91
N ASP A 377 -21.48 9.87 1.60
CA ASP A 377 -21.78 8.75 0.70
C ASP A 377 -20.72 7.65 0.89
N TYR A 378 -21.01 6.69 1.78
CA TYR A 378 -20.10 5.60 2.11
C TYR A 378 -19.82 4.68 0.91
N PRO A 379 -20.82 4.25 0.11
CA PRO A 379 -20.57 3.52 -1.15
C PRO A 379 -19.55 4.22 -2.06
N HIS A 380 -19.74 5.51 -2.30
CA HIS A 380 -18.85 6.26 -3.18
C HIS A 380 -17.43 6.39 -2.60
N GLN A 381 -17.29 6.68 -1.30
CA GLN A 381 -15.97 6.72 -0.65
C GLN A 381 -15.28 5.34 -0.64
N LEU A 382 -16.03 4.25 -0.50
CA LEU A 382 -15.49 2.89 -0.58
C LEU A 382 -14.95 2.62 -1.99
N GLN A 383 -15.73 2.92 -3.02
CA GLN A 383 -15.31 2.74 -4.41
C GLN A 383 -14.06 3.58 -4.72
N LEU A 384 -14.07 4.87 -4.41
CA LEU A 384 -12.91 5.75 -4.64
C LEU A 384 -11.69 5.30 -3.83
N GLY A 385 -11.88 4.93 -2.56
CA GLY A 385 -10.81 4.42 -1.72
C GLY A 385 -10.17 3.15 -2.28
N LEU A 386 -10.99 2.22 -2.77
CA LEU A 386 -10.53 1.00 -3.43
C LEU A 386 -9.97 1.23 -4.83
N ALA A 387 -10.22 2.37 -5.47
CA ALA A 387 -9.71 2.69 -6.81
C ALA A 387 -8.41 3.51 -6.78
N GLU A 388 -8.27 4.45 -5.84
CA GLU A 388 -7.18 5.43 -5.83
C GLU A 388 -6.09 5.16 -4.79
N ILE A 389 -6.44 4.63 -3.61
CA ILE A 389 -5.48 4.48 -2.51
C ILE A 389 -4.47 3.36 -2.87
N ALA A 390 -3.19 3.57 -2.56
CA ALA A 390 -2.17 2.53 -2.65
C ALA A 390 -2.38 1.52 -1.52
N ILE A 391 -2.71 0.28 -1.88
CA ILE A 391 -3.01 -0.83 -0.96
C ILE A 391 -1.96 -1.91 -1.22
N ASP A 392 -1.35 -2.43 -0.16
CA ASP A 392 -0.41 -3.56 -0.25
C ASP A 392 -1.14 -4.90 -0.45
N ASP A 393 -0.43 -5.91 -0.96
CA ASP A 393 -1.04 -7.20 -1.34
C ASP A 393 -1.72 -7.91 -0.16
N GLU A 394 -1.17 -7.78 1.04
CA GLU A 394 -1.72 -8.41 2.25
C GLU A 394 -3.02 -7.74 2.70
N LEU A 395 -3.07 -6.40 2.68
CA LEU A 395 -4.28 -5.66 2.92
C LEU A 395 -5.31 -5.89 1.81
N ALA A 396 -4.89 -6.01 0.54
CA ALA A 396 -5.79 -6.31 -0.58
C ALA A 396 -6.47 -7.68 -0.41
N LYS A 397 -5.71 -8.74 -0.08
CA LYS A 397 -6.27 -10.08 0.23
C LYS A 397 -7.25 -10.03 1.40
N TYR A 398 -6.88 -9.33 2.47
CA TYR A 398 -7.75 -9.15 3.64
C TYR A 398 -9.06 -8.43 3.27
N LEU A 399 -8.97 -7.30 2.56
CA LEU A 399 -10.12 -6.51 2.16
C LEU A 399 -11.02 -7.28 1.20
N ALA A 400 -10.46 -8.01 0.23
CA ALA A 400 -11.23 -8.85 -0.70
C ALA A 400 -12.08 -9.87 0.08
N ARG A 401 -11.49 -10.54 1.08
CA ARG A 401 -12.21 -11.47 1.95
C ARG A 401 -13.31 -10.78 2.75
N SER A 402 -12.98 -9.71 3.48
CA SER A 402 -13.95 -9.00 4.31
C SER A 402 -15.10 -8.39 3.51
N LEU A 403 -14.84 -7.93 2.28
CA LEU A 403 -15.86 -7.45 1.36
C LEU A 403 -16.75 -8.58 0.86
N MET A 404 -16.17 -9.73 0.50
CA MET A 404 -16.93 -10.88 0.03
C MET A 404 -17.87 -11.39 1.12
N GLU A 405 -17.37 -11.56 2.35
CA GLU A 405 -18.16 -11.94 3.52
C GLU A 405 -19.28 -10.91 3.80
N ALA A 406 -18.97 -9.61 3.78
CA ALA A 406 -19.96 -8.56 4.03
C ALA A 406 -21.06 -8.49 2.94
N LEU A 407 -20.70 -8.68 1.66
CA LEU A 407 -21.66 -8.69 0.55
C LEU A 407 -22.59 -9.91 0.60
N LEU A 408 -22.03 -11.09 0.93
CA LEU A 408 -22.80 -12.33 1.13
C LEU A 408 -23.80 -12.17 2.28
N GLU A 409 -23.33 -11.71 3.44
CA GLU A 409 -24.20 -11.45 4.60
C GLU A 409 -25.28 -10.41 4.28
N CYS A 410 -24.94 -9.34 3.56
CA CYS A 410 -25.90 -8.31 3.16
C CYS A 410 -27.01 -8.90 2.29
N ARG A 411 -26.65 -9.76 1.32
CA ARG A 411 -27.60 -10.40 0.41
C ARG A 411 -28.49 -11.43 1.09
N GLN A 412 -27.97 -12.18 2.05
CA GLN A 412 -28.75 -13.13 2.87
C GLN A 412 -29.76 -12.43 3.78
N LYS A 413 -29.46 -11.22 4.26
CA LYS A 413 -30.37 -10.41 5.10
C LYS A 413 -31.50 -9.74 4.29
N LEU A 414 -31.40 -9.72 2.96
CA LEU A 414 -32.43 -9.14 2.08
C LEU A 414 -33.57 -10.13 1.86
N THR A 415 -34.81 -9.64 2.00
CA THR A 415 -36.01 -10.43 1.68
C THR A 415 -36.12 -10.64 0.17
N PRO A 416 -36.55 -11.83 -0.31
CA PRO A 416 -36.59 -12.15 -1.74
C PRO A 416 -37.57 -11.30 -2.58
N HIS A 417 -38.39 -10.44 -1.97
CA HIS A 417 -39.38 -9.59 -2.66
C HIS A 417 -39.03 -8.08 -2.59
N ASP A 418 -37.81 -7.73 -2.17
CA ASP A 418 -37.36 -6.32 -2.08
C ASP A 418 -36.47 -5.98 -3.29
N ASP A 419 -37.09 -5.80 -4.45
CA ASP A 419 -36.43 -5.55 -5.74
C ASP A 419 -35.58 -4.26 -5.72
N GLN A 420 -36.04 -3.24 -4.99
CA GLN A 420 -35.32 -1.97 -4.87
C GLN A 420 -34.01 -2.13 -4.08
N MET A 421 -34.02 -2.90 -3.00
CA MET A 421 -32.82 -3.11 -2.21
C MET A 421 -31.87 -4.12 -2.85
N THR A 422 -32.41 -5.11 -3.56
CA THR A 422 -31.63 -6.06 -4.36
C THR A 422 -30.88 -5.34 -5.49
N SER A 423 -31.54 -4.43 -6.23
CA SER A 423 -30.86 -3.64 -7.27
C SER A 423 -29.78 -2.71 -6.72
N ARG A 424 -30.00 -2.09 -5.54
CA ARG A 424 -28.96 -1.30 -4.85
C ARG A 424 -27.76 -2.15 -4.44
N TRP A 425 -28.01 -3.35 -3.91
CA TRP A 425 -26.96 -4.30 -3.60
C TRP A 425 -26.19 -4.71 -4.86
N GLN A 426 -26.88 -5.07 -5.95
CA GLN A 426 -26.25 -5.45 -7.22
C GLN A 426 -25.37 -4.33 -7.78
N HIS A 427 -25.83 -3.07 -7.68
CA HIS A 427 -25.03 -1.93 -8.09
C HIS A 427 -23.75 -1.78 -7.26
N LEU A 428 -23.86 -1.85 -5.94
CA LEU A 428 -22.73 -1.77 -5.02
C LEU A 428 -21.74 -2.93 -5.25
N ALA A 429 -22.24 -4.17 -5.32
CA ALA A 429 -21.45 -5.36 -5.57
C ALA A 429 -20.72 -5.26 -6.92
N ARG A 430 -21.41 -4.85 -7.99
CA ARG A 430 -20.81 -4.62 -9.31
C ARG A 430 -19.66 -3.62 -9.24
N GLN A 431 -19.87 -2.46 -8.62
CA GLN A 431 -18.82 -1.43 -8.52
C GLN A 431 -17.58 -1.91 -7.76
N ILE A 432 -17.78 -2.62 -6.65
CA ILE A 432 -16.68 -3.13 -5.82
C ILE A 432 -15.94 -4.26 -6.55
N LEU A 433 -16.67 -5.24 -7.08
CA LEU A 433 -16.09 -6.42 -7.71
C LEU A 433 -15.31 -6.07 -8.98
N THR A 434 -15.82 -5.17 -9.83
CA THR A 434 -15.07 -4.72 -11.01
C THR A 434 -13.81 -3.93 -10.65
N THR A 435 -13.85 -3.15 -9.56
CA THR A 435 -12.66 -2.44 -9.06
C THR A 435 -11.59 -3.42 -8.57
N PHE A 436 -11.99 -4.45 -7.83
CA PHE A 436 -11.08 -5.50 -7.37
C PHE A 436 -10.55 -6.36 -8.51
N GLU A 437 -11.40 -6.72 -9.47
CA GLU A 437 -10.99 -7.48 -10.65
C GLU A 437 -9.92 -6.75 -11.46
N HIS A 438 -10.05 -5.43 -11.63
CA HIS A 438 -9.09 -4.63 -12.38
C HIS A 438 -7.80 -4.34 -11.58
N ARG A 439 -7.89 -4.03 -10.28
CA ARG A 439 -6.72 -3.61 -9.48
C ARG A 439 -6.02 -4.75 -8.75
N PHE A 440 -6.78 -5.73 -8.24
CA PHE A 440 -6.30 -6.79 -7.35
C PHE A 440 -6.90 -8.17 -7.72
N PRO A 441 -6.72 -8.65 -8.97
CA PRO A 441 -7.35 -9.90 -9.43
C PRO A 441 -6.97 -11.11 -8.57
N ALA A 442 -5.69 -11.24 -8.20
CA ALA A 442 -5.22 -12.34 -7.35
C ALA A 442 -5.83 -12.32 -5.94
N ALA A 443 -6.12 -11.13 -5.39
CA ALA A 443 -6.77 -11.01 -4.08
C ALA A 443 -8.23 -11.44 -4.14
N LEU A 444 -8.93 -11.09 -5.22
CA LEU A 444 -10.31 -11.53 -5.47
C LEU A 444 -10.38 -13.06 -5.65
N GLU A 445 -9.46 -13.63 -6.43
CA GLU A 445 -9.35 -15.08 -6.66
C GLU A 445 -9.08 -15.83 -5.35
N ALA A 446 -8.13 -15.36 -4.53
CA ALA A 446 -7.83 -15.96 -3.24
C ALA A 446 -9.01 -15.88 -2.25
N ALA A 447 -9.75 -14.75 -2.24
CA ALA A 447 -10.94 -14.61 -1.42
C ALA A 447 -12.06 -15.56 -1.85
N LEU A 448 -12.24 -15.75 -3.17
CA LEU A 448 -13.21 -16.68 -3.73
C LEU A 448 -12.88 -18.13 -3.37
N GLU A 449 -11.62 -18.54 -3.58
CA GLU A 449 -11.15 -19.88 -3.24
C GLU A 449 -11.36 -20.20 -1.76
N GLN A 450 -11.00 -19.26 -0.88
CA GLN A 450 -11.17 -19.41 0.55
C GLN A 450 -12.64 -19.49 0.96
N THR A 451 -13.52 -18.72 0.32
CA THR A 451 -14.96 -18.76 0.60
C THR A 451 -15.57 -20.10 0.19
N LEU A 452 -15.18 -20.63 -0.97
CA LEU A 452 -15.63 -21.95 -1.45
C LEU A 452 -15.12 -23.09 -0.56
N ALA A 453 -13.86 -23.01 -0.12
CA ALA A 453 -13.27 -24.00 0.80
C ALA A 453 -13.97 -24.02 2.17
N ASN A 454 -14.43 -22.86 2.66
CA ASN A 454 -15.14 -22.76 3.94
C ASN A 454 -16.59 -23.26 3.85
N HIS A 455 -17.22 -23.20 2.67
CA HIS A 455 -18.64 -23.52 2.47
C HIS A 455 -18.90 -24.47 1.28
N PRO A 456 -18.34 -25.70 1.27
CA PRO A 456 -18.41 -26.59 0.11
C PRO A 456 -19.82 -27.17 -0.17
N ALA A 457 -20.72 -27.17 0.82
CA ALA A 457 -22.04 -27.82 0.73
C ALA A 457 -23.23 -26.87 0.96
N ASP A 458 -23.01 -25.57 1.11
CA ASP A 458 -24.07 -24.59 1.35
C ASP A 458 -24.65 -24.09 0.02
N SER A 459 -25.66 -24.80 -0.48
CA SER A 459 -26.30 -24.48 -1.78
C SER A 459 -26.92 -23.08 -1.82
N ALA A 460 -27.40 -22.57 -0.68
CA ALA A 460 -27.98 -21.23 -0.60
C ALA A 460 -26.88 -20.16 -0.73
N LEU A 461 -25.76 -20.31 0.00
CA LEU A 461 -24.63 -19.39 -0.11
C LEU A 461 -23.99 -19.44 -1.50
N LEU A 462 -23.80 -20.63 -2.07
CA LEU A 462 -23.25 -20.81 -3.43
C LEU A 462 -24.13 -20.14 -4.50
N SER A 463 -25.46 -20.16 -4.33
CA SER A 463 -26.37 -19.47 -5.27
C SER A 463 -26.18 -17.94 -5.24
N VAL A 464 -25.98 -17.38 -4.04
CA VAL A 464 -25.72 -15.95 -3.85
C VAL A 464 -24.33 -15.57 -4.35
N LEU A 465 -23.33 -16.40 -4.08
CA LEU A 465 -21.97 -16.20 -4.58
C LEU A 465 -21.93 -16.25 -6.12
N GLN A 466 -22.70 -17.15 -6.74
CA GLN A 466 -22.87 -17.19 -8.19
C GLN A 466 -23.54 -15.92 -8.72
N GLU A 467 -24.58 -15.41 -8.04
CA GLU A 467 -25.20 -14.09 -8.37
C GLU A 467 -24.14 -12.97 -8.30
N MET A 468 -23.31 -12.94 -7.26
CA MET A 468 -22.23 -11.96 -7.12
C MET A 468 -21.19 -12.05 -8.24
N MET A 469 -20.69 -13.26 -8.53
CA MET A 469 -19.67 -13.47 -9.56
C MET A 469 -20.21 -13.12 -10.95
N ALA A 470 -21.51 -13.27 -11.19
CA ALA A 470 -22.15 -12.81 -12.43
C ALA A 470 -22.17 -11.29 -12.61
N LEU A 471 -21.89 -10.50 -11.54
CA LEU A 471 -21.79 -9.04 -11.60
C LEU A 471 -20.38 -8.54 -11.95
N THR A 472 -19.39 -9.43 -12.05
CA THR A 472 -18.02 -9.11 -12.49
C THR A 472 -17.99 -8.73 -13.98
N SER A 473 -16.88 -8.16 -14.45
CA SER A 473 -16.72 -7.86 -15.88
C SER A 473 -16.54 -9.12 -16.73
N MET A 474 -16.01 -10.20 -16.14
CA MET A 474 -15.84 -11.50 -16.77
C MET A 474 -16.57 -12.62 -16.01
N PRO A 475 -17.92 -12.73 -16.12
CA PRO A 475 -18.72 -13.73 -15.38
C PRO A 475 -18.25 -15.17 -15.57
N LEU A 476 -17.83 -15.52 -16.78
CA LEU A 476 -17.36 -16.87 -17.11
C LEU A 476 -16.09 -17.23 -16.34
N LYS A 477 -15.16 -16.28 -16.17
CA LYS A 477 -13.90 -16.48 -15.44
C LYS A 477 -14.14 -16.98 -14.01
N TYR A 478 -15.16 -16.43 -13.35
CA TYR A 478 -15.50 -16.73 -11.95
C TYR A 478 -16.72 -17.65 -11.80
N GLN A 479 -17.19 -18.29 -12.88
CA GLN A 479 -18.31 -19.22 -12.82
C GLN A 479 -17.99 -20.36 -11.85
N LEU A 480 -18.89 -20.63 -10.91
CA LEU A 480 -18.71 -21.69 -9.92
C LEU A 480 -18.92 -23.06 -10.55
N LEU A 481 -18.12 -24.02 -10.10
CA LEU A 481 -18.19 -25.43 -10.45
C LEU A 481 -18.62 -26.23 -9.20
N PRO A 482 -19.92 -26.44 -8.96
CA PRO A 482 -20.44 -26.98 -7.70
C PRO A 482 -19.88 -28.36 -7.36
N GLU A 483 -19.66 -29.19 -8.38
CA GLU A 483 -19.09 -30.55 -8.26
C GLU A 483 -17.64 -30.56 -7.76
N SER A 484 -16.96 -29.42 -7.85
CA SER A 484 -15.52 -29.27 -7.60
C SER A 484 -15.21 -28.29 -6.45
N GLY A 485 -16.18 -27.47 -6.01
CA GLY A 485 -15.93 -26.44 -5.00
C GLY A 485 -14.89 -25.40 -5.43
N THR A 486 -14.72 -25.16 -6.73
CA THR A 486 -13.82 -24.15 -7.31
C THR A 486 -14.54 -23.30 -8.34
N CYS A 487 -13.92 -22.22 -8.85
CA CYS A 487 -14.40 -21.49 -10.01
C CYS A 487 -13.68 -21.92 -11.29
N LEU A 488 -14.20 -21.55 -12.47
CA LEU A 488 -13.67 -21.99 -13.76
C LEU A 488 -12.16 -21.74 -13.92
N LEU A 489 -11.67 -20.53 -13.64
CA LEU A 489 -10.25 -20.20 -13.75
C LEU A 489 -9.37 -21.06 -12.83
N LEU A 490 -9.75 -21.15 -11.56
CA LEU A 490 -9.00 -21.93 -10.56
C LEU A 490 -9.06 -23.42 -10.87
N GLY A 491 -10.22 -23.92 -11.31
CA GLY A 491 -10.40 -25.30 -11.76
C GLY A 491 -9.50 -25.62 -12.95
N LEU A 492 -9.44 -24.74 -13.96
CA LEU A 492 -8.55 -24.91 -15.12
C LEU A 492 -7.08 -24.92 -14.71
N SER A 493 -6.67 -24.22 -13.66
CA SER A 493 -5.28 -24.14 -13.19
C SER A 493 -4.97 -25.04 -11.98
N HIS A 494 -5.91 -25.88 -11.58
CA HIS A 494 -5.82 -26.66 -10.34
C HIS A 494 -4.72 -27.74 -10.39
N ALA A 495 -4.09 -28.01 -9.24
CA ALA A 495 -3.02 -29.01 -9.13
C ALA A 495 -3.49 -30.45 -9.46
N GLN A 496 -4.74 -30.79 -9.14
CA GLN A 496 -5.32 -32.10 -9.45
C GLN A 496 -5.86 -32.18 -10.89
N PRO A 497 -5.48 -33.20 -11.69
CA PRO A 497 -5.95 -33.36 -13.07
C PRO A 497 -7.47 -33.53 -13.23
N SER A 498 -8.14 -34.18 -12.28
CA SER A 498 -9.61 -34.38 -12.30
C SER A 498 -10.36 -33.04 -12.30
N MET A 499 -9.86 -32.06 -11.55
CA MET A 499 -10.46 -30.73 -11.42
C MET A 499 -10.28 -29.91 -12.69
N ARG A 500 -9.08 -29.98 -13.29
CA ARG A 500 -8.82 -29.39 -14.62
C ARG A 500 -9.74 -29.96 -15.69
N LEU A 501 -10.00 -31.27 -15.65
CA LEU A 501 -10.87 -31.94 -16.60
C LEU A 501 -12.34 -31.52 -16.44
N LEU A 502 -12.85 -31.44 -15.21
CA LEU A 502 -14.21 -30.93 -14.93
C LEU A 502 -14.37 -29.47 -15.40
N ALA A 503 -13.36 -28.63 -15.18
CA ALA A 503 -13.39 -27.25 -15.64
C ALA A 503 -13.41 -27.14 -17.18
N LEU A 504 -12.64 -27.99 -17.88
CA LEU A 504 -12.68 -28.07 -19.36
C LEU A 504 -14.04 -28.56 -19.88
N GLN A 505 -14.66 -29.55 -19.23
CA GLN A 505 -16.00 -30.01 -19.60
C GLN A 505 -17.06 -28.93 -19.41
N GLN A 506 -16.95 -28.12 -18.35
CA GLN A 506 -17.85 -26.99 -18.19
C GLN A 506 -17.62 -25.92 -19.25
N LEU A 507 -16.36 -25.63 -19.59
CA LEU A 507 -16.04 -24.71 -20.68
C LEU A 507 -16.64 -25.19 -22.02
N GLU A 508 -16.55 -26.50 -22.31
CA GLU A 508 -17.18 -27.12 -23.48
C GLU A 508 -18.71 -26.92 -23.50
N ARG A 509 -19.38 -27.13 -22.35
CA ARG A 509 -20.83 -26.87 -22.20
C ARG A 509 -21.18 -25.40 -22.43
N SER A 510 -20.39 -24.46 -21.89
CA SER A 510 -20.62 -23.02 -22.10
C SER A 510 -20.56 -22.63 -23.58
N PHE A 511 -19.73 -23.30 -24.39
CA PHE A 511 -19.74 -23.13 -25.84
C PHE A 511 -21.00 -23.69 -26.50
N HIS A 512 -21.49 -24.85 -26.05
CA HIS A 512 -22.74 -25.42 -26.56
C HIS A 512 -23.95 -24.53 -26.26
N ASP A 513 -23.93 -23.84 -25.13
CA ASP A 513 -24.98 -22.91 -24.70
C ASP A 513 -24.89 -21.52 -25.36
N ASN A 514 -24.00 -21.33 -26.35
CA ASN A 514 -23.75 -20.04 -27.05
C ASN A 514 -23.44 -18.87 -26.10
N GLN A 515 -22.82 -19.15 -24.94
CA GLN A 515 -22.35 -18.08 -24.06
C GLN A 515 -21.18 -17.35 -24.72
N HIS A 516 -21.10 -16.03 -24.54
CA HIS A 516 -19.94 -15.27 -25.00
C HIS A 516 -18.72 -15.66 -24.16
N VAL A 517 -17.71 -16.24 -24.81
CA VAL A 517 -16.47 -16.69 -24.19
C VAL A 517 -15.35 -15.72 -24.58
N PRO A 518 -14.85 -14.89 -23.66
CA PRO A 518 -13.78 -13.95 -23.98
C PRO A 518 -12.44 -14.67 -24.08
N GLY A 519 -11.70 -14.43 -25.16
CA GLY A 519 -10.41 -15.08 -25.45
C GLY A 519 -9.27 -14.65 -24.51
N ASP A 520 -9.27 -13.40 -24.06
CA ASP A 520 -8.13 -12.76 -23.39
C ASP A 520 -7.58 -13.51 -22.16
N PHE A 521 -8.44 -14.10 -21.33
CA PHE A 521 -8.00 -14.85 -20.15
C PHE A 521 -7.80 -16.35 -20.41
N LEU A 522 -8.45 -16.88 -21.44
CA LEU A 522 -8.41 -18.29 -21.77
C LEU A 522 -7.19 -18.65 -22.61
N GLU A 523 -6.62 -17.71 -23.34
CA GLU A 523 -5.49 -17.95 -24.22
C GLU A 523 -4.33 -18.63 -23.48
N ASP A 524 -3.79 -17.99 -22.44
CA ASP A 524 -2.67 -18.51 -21.65
C ASP A 524 -3.02 -19.79 -20.91
N VAL A 525 -4.25 -19.88 -20.39
CA VAL A 525 -4.74 -21.03 -19.63
C VAL A 525 -4.86 -22.26 -20.54
N LEU A 526 -5.47 -22.11 -21.71
CA LEU A 526 -5.64 -23.20 -22.68
C LEU A 526 -4.30 -23.60 -23.29
N LEU A 527 -3.39 -22.67 -23.57
CA LEU A 527 -2.02 -23.00 -23.99
C LEU A 527 -1.30 -23.85 -22.93
N ALA A 528 -1.46 -23.51 -21.64
CA ALA A 528 -0.92 -24.31 -20.54
C ALA A 528 -1.61 -25.68 -20.39
N ARG A 529 -2.88 -25.83 -20.80
CA ARG A 529 -3.60 -27.12 -20.83
C ARG A 529 -3.32 -27.95 -22.09
N LEU A 530 -2.87 -27.35 -23.19
CA LEU A 530 -2.34 -28.11 -24.33
C LEU A 530 -1.03 -28.82 -23.96
N ALA A 531 -0.16 -28.13 -23.21
CA ALA A 531 1.12 -28.67 -22.73
C ALA A 531 1.04 -29.40 -21.38
N ASP A 532 -0.15 -29.85 -20.97
CA ASP A 532 -0.42 -30.44 -19.67
C ASP A 532 0.44 -31.69 -19.38
N ASP A 533 0.51 -32.10 -18.12
CA ASP A 533 1.15 -33.34 -17.68
C ASP A 533 0.22 -34.55 -17.75
N SER A 534 -1.10 -34.32 -17.77
CA SER A 534 -2.13 -35.36 -17.90
C SER A 534 -2.59 -35.52 -19.35
N VAL A 535 -2.50 -36.75 -19.87
CA VAL A 535 -3.01 -37.13 -21.19
C VAL A 535 -4.50 -36.80 -21.32
N HIS A 536 -5.29 -37.06 -20.28
CA HIS A 536 -6.74 -36.83 -20.30
C HIS A 536 -7.10 -35.34 -20.38
N VAL A 537 -6.33 -34.47 -19.71
CA VAL A 537 -6.56 -33.02 -19.73
C VAL A 537 -6.19 -32.45 -21.09
N ALA A 538 -5.01 -32.81 -21.62
CA ALA A 538 -4.59 -32.38 -22.95
C ALA A 538 -5.55 -32.87 -24.06
N THR A 539 -6.02 -34.11 -23.96
CA THR A 539 -7.03 -34.65 -24.89
C THR A 539 -8.34 -33.85 -24.80
N ALA A 540 -8.83 -33.59 -23.58
CA ALA A 540 -10.05 -32.79 -23.39
C ALA A 540 -9.91 -31.35 -23.93
N THR A 541 -8.72 -30.74 -23.80
CA THR A 541 -8.44 -29.43 -24.41
C THR A 541 -8.49 -29.49 -25.93
N LEU A 542 -7.88 -30.51 -26.55
CA LEU A 542 -7.91 -30.70 -28.00
C LEU A 542 -9.31 -31.03 -28.54
N ASN A 543 -10.17 -31.68 -27.74
CA ASN A 543 -11.56 -31.95 -28.10
C ASN A 543 -12.42 -30.69 -28.28
N LEU A 544 -11.98 -29.54 -27.75
CA LEU A 544 -12.59 -28.24 -28.09
C LEU A 544 -12.48 -27.93 -29.60
N GLY A 545 -11.55 -28.61 -30.29
CA GLY A 545 -11.41 -28.62 -31.73
C GLY A 545 -11.16 -27.24 -32.31
N MET A 546 -11.94 -26.89 -33.33
CA MET A 546 -11.77 -25.63 -34.06
C MET A 546 -12.09 -24.38 -33.25
N LYS A 547 -12.81 -24.52 -32.12
CA LYS A 547 -13.08 -23.40 -31.20
C LYS A 547 -11.78 -22.84 -30.61
N LEU A 548 -10.72 -23.64 -30.49
CA LEU A 548 -9.41 -23.16 -30.03
C LEU A 548 -8.85 -22.05 -30.93
N ALA A 549 -9.09 -22.12 -32.24
CA ALA A 549 -8.62 -21.11 -33.20
C ALA A 549 -9.40 -19.78 -33.13
N GLU A 550 -10.55 -19.78 -32.44
CA GLU A 550 -11.33 -18.58 -32.14
C GLU A 550 -10.88 -17.91 -30.83
N LEU A 551 -10.31 -18.68 -29.90
CA LEU A 551 -9.94 -18.24 -28.54
C LEU A 551 -8.47 -17.87 -28.39
N ILE A 552 -7.60 -18.50 -29.17
CA ILE A 552 -6.14 -18.35 -29.10
C ILE A 552 -5.66 -17.74 -30.40
N GLU A 553 -4.77 -16.76 -30.32
CA GLU A 553 -4.07 -16.23 -31.48
C GLU A 553 -3.45 -17.36 -32.32
N LYS A 554 -3.81 -17.43 -33.61
CA LYS A 554 -3.50 -18.59 -34.48
C LYS A 554 -2.02 -19.00 -34.45
N LYS A 555 -1.11 -18.04 -34.38
CA LYS A 555 0.33 -18.29 -34.29
C LYS A 555 0.72 -19.01 -33.00
N LYS A 556 0.27 -18.51 -31.86
CA LYS A 556 0.54 -19.14 -30.55
C LYS A 556 -0.13 -20.51 -30.43
N LEU A 557 -1.33 -20.66 -30.97
CA LEU A 557 -1.99 -21.98 -31.05
C LEU A 557 -1.14 -22.97 -31.83
N GLN A 558 -0.64 -22.56 -33.00
CA GLN A 558 0.22 -23.40 -33.82
C GLN A 558 1.52 -23.76 -33.11
N ASP A 559 2.19 -22.80 -32.48
CA ASP A 559 3.42 -23.03 -31.72
C ASP A 559 3.18 -23.99 -30.54
N GLY A 560 2.06 -23.83 -29.83
CA GLY A 560 1.62 -24.71 -28.75
C GLY A 560 1.35 -26.14 -29.23
N LEU A 561 0.58 -26.31 -30.31
CA LEU A 561 0.29 -27.63 -30.90
C LEU A 561 1.57 -28.30 -31.43
N LEU A 562 2.44 -27.55 -32.11
CA LEU A 562 3.72 -28.04 -32.58
C LEU A 562 4.64 -28.45 -31.42
N SER A 563 4.63 -27.72 -30.30
CA SER A 563 5.35 -28.09 -29.09
C SER A 563 4.87 -29.42 -28.51
N VAL A 564 3.55 -29.63 -28.44
CA VAL A 564 2.96 -30.91 -27.99
C VAL A 564 3.40 -32.05 -28.90
N VAL A 565 3.31 -31.87 -30.21
CA VAL A 565 3.73 -32.87 -31.19
C VAL A 565 5.24 -33.12 -31.09
N ARG A 566 6.10 -32.11 -30.97
CA ARG A 566 7.56 -32.29 -30.87
C ARG A 566 7.99 -33.01 -29.60
N THR A 567 7.39 -32.66 -28.46
CA THR A 567 7.84 -33.13 -27.14
C THR A 567 7.21 -34.45 -26.72
N ARG A 568 5.97 -34.75 -27.13
CA ARG A 568 5.20 -35.90 -26.62
C ARG A 568 5.06 -37.06 -27.61
N HIS A 569 5.37 -36.85 -28.89
CA HIS A 569 5.12 -37.82 -29.96
C HIS A 569 5.80 -39.19 -29.77
N ALA A 570 6.96 -39.26 -29.12
CA ALA A 570 7.66 -40.53 -28.88
C ALA A 570 7.02 -41.40 -27.77
N LEU A 571 6.09 -40.85 -26.99
CA LEU A 571 5.46 -41.55 -25.86
C LEU A 571 4.16 -42.22 -26.33
N ALA A 572 4.09 -43.56 -26.29
CA ALA A 572 2.92 -44.32 -26.74
C ALA A 572 1.60 -43.85 -26.10
N LYS A 573 1.62 -43.46 -24.81
CA LYS A 573 0.44 -42.94 -24.08
C LYS A 573 -0.09 -41.61 -24.62
N TRP A 574 0.75 -40.82 -25.30
CA TRP A 574 0.42 -39.49 -25.82
C TRP A 574 0.02 -39.51 -27.30
N LYS A 575 0.02 -40.68 -27.94
CA LYS A 575 -0.35 -40.82 -29.36
C LYS A 575 -1.73 -40.24 -29.72
N PRO A 576 -2.80 -40.49 -28.95
CA PRO A 576 -4.11 -39.87 -29.24
C PRO A 576 -4.06 -38.33 -29.20
N VAL A 577 -3.29 -37.76 -28.28
CA VAL A 577 -3.10 -36.30 -28.14
C VAL A 577 -2.33 -35.75 -29.34
N THR A 578 -1.26 -36.44 -29.78
CA THR A 578 -0.46 -35.98 -30.92
C THR A 578 -1.24 -36.08 -32.23
N THR A 579 -2.06 -37.13 -32.41
CA THR A 579 -2.94 -37.28 -33.58
C THR A 579 -4.00 -36.18 -33.61
N ALA A 580 -4.69 -35.91 -32.50
CA ALA A 580 -5.67 -34.83 -32.42
C ALA A 580 -5.04 -33.44 -32.65
N ALA A 581 -3.84 -33.19 -32.12
CA ALA A 581 -3.12 -31.94 -32.39
C ALA A 581 -2.76 -31.79 -33.87
N LEU A 582 -2.33 -32.87 -34.54
CA LEU A 582 -2.06 -32.87 -35.97
C LEU A 582 -3.31 -32.62 -36.80
N GLU A 583 -4.47 -33.17 -36.42
CA GLU A 583 -5.76 -32.90 -37.07
C GLU A 583 -6.11 -31.40 -37.05
N ILE A 584 -5.91 -30.73 -35.91
CA ILE A 584 -6.16 -29.29 -35.78
C ILE A 584 -5.15 -28.47 -36.59
N ILE A 585 -3.85 -28.80 -36.53
CA ILE A 585 -2.79 -28.15 -37.34
C ILE A 585 -3.11 -28.25 -38.84
N CYS A 586 -3.63 -29.40 -39.27
CA CYS A 586 -3.94 -29.74 -40.64
C CYS A 586 -5.32 -29.24 -41.12
N SER A 587 -6.07 -28.55 -40.26
CA SER A 587 -7.40 -28.04 -40.58
C SER A 587 -7.34 -26.77 -41.46
N PRO A 588 -8.36 -26.52 -42.30
CA PRO A 588 -8.39 -25.34 -43.18
C PRO A 588 -8.43 -24.00 -42.44
N ALA A 589 -8.77 -23.96 -41.15
CA ALA A 589 -8.77 -22.69 -40.40
C ALA A 589 -7.34 -22.20 -40.05
N MET A 590 -6.34 -23.09 -40.13
CA MET A 590 -4.93 -22.82 -39.84
C MET A 590 -4.12 -22.45 -41.10
N ASP A 591 -4.76 -22.33 -42.27
CA ASP A 591 -4.17 -22.20 -43.62
C ASP A 591 -3.20 -21.00 -43.85
N THR A 592 -2.98 -20.13 -42.87
CA THR A 592 -2.30 -18.83 -43.07
C THR A 592 -1.06 -18.58 -42.23
N VAL A 593 -0.66 -19.50 -41.34
CA VAL A 593 0.06 -19.05 -40.14
C VAL A 593 1.59 -19.13 -40.23
N VAL A 594 2.22 -20.02 -41.01
CA VAL A 594 3.70 -20.02 -41.18
C VAL A 594 4.14 -20.58 -42.55
N PRO A 595 4.99 -19.87 -43.32
CA PRO A 595 5.72 -20.45 -44.45
C PRO A 595 6.63 -21.59 -43.99
N GLY A 596 6.42 -22.81 -44.48
CA GLY A 596 7.24 -23.97 -44.12
C GLY A 596 6.65 -24.90 -43.04
N LEU A 597 5.35 -24.80 -42.72
CA LEU A 597 4.68 -25.79 -41.84
C LEU A 597 4.84 -27.23 -42.36
N SER A 598 4.73 -27.42 -43.66
CA SER A 598 4.99 -28.67 -44.38
C SER A 598 6.35 -29.29 -44.03
N VAL A 599 7.38 -28.45 -43.99
CA VAL A 599 8.77 -28.79 -43.67
C VAL A 599 8.90 -29.26 -42.21
N ILE A 600 8.13 -28.67 -41.30
CA ILE A 600 8.05 -29.10 -39.89
C ILE A 600 7.31 -30.44 -39.74
N LEU A 601 6.33 -30.71 -40.59
CA LEU A 601 5.48 -31.91 -40.55
C LEU A 601 6.10 -33.14 -41.24
N LEU A 602 7.07 -32.97 -42.15
CA LEU A 602 7.77 -34.06 -42.87
C LEU A 602 8.23 -35.24 -41.99
N PRO A 603 8.84 -35.02 -40.81
CA PRO A 603 9.30 -36.12 -39.95
C PRO A 603 8.16 -37.01 -39.45
N TYR A 604 6.93 -36.50 -39.37
CA TYR A 604 5.77 -37.23 -38.86
C TYR A 604 5.09 -38.10 -39.94
N LEU A 605 5.55 -38.03 -41.19
CA LEU A 605 5.17 -38.98 -42.25
C LEU A 605 5.87 -40.34 -42.11
N LEU A 606 6.87 -40.45 -41.23
CA LEU A 606 7.58 -41.70 -40.97
C LEU A 606 6.74 -42.65 -40.11
N VAL A 607 6.66 -43.91 -40.53
CA VAL A 607 6.02 -44.99 -39.77
C VAL A 607 7.06 -45.67 -38.88
N THR A 608 6.81 -45.74 -37.57
CA THR A 608 7.72 -46.36 -36.59
C THR A 608 7.19 -47.71 -36.11
N CYS A 609 8.11 -48.63 -35.83
CA CYS A 609 7.79 -49.98 -35.36
C CYS A 609 7.02 -49.94 -34.04
N GLY A 610 5.92 -50.69 -33.94
CA GLY A 610 5.10 -50.80 -32.73
C GLY A 610 4.00 -49.75 -32.57
N ASN A 611 3.90 -48.77 -33.49
CA ASN A 611 2.84 -47.76 -33.53
C ASN A 611 2.29 -47.57 -34.95
N GLU A 612 2.35 -48.61 -35.79
CA GLU A 612 2.09 -48.52 -37.22
C GLU A 612 0.73 -47.89 -37.52
N GLY A 613 -0.33 -48.32 -36.83
CA GLY A 613 -1.68 -47.79 -37.05
C GLY A 613 -1.83 -46.29 -36.79
N ALA A 614 -1.24 -45.78 -35.70
CA ALA A 614 -1.31 -44.37 -35.34
C ALA A 614 -0.46 -43.50 -36.28
N ASP A 615 0.75 -43.95 -36.61
CA ASP A 615 1.63 -43.23 -37.53
C ASP A 615 1.08 -43.18 -38.96
N ILE A 616 0.42 -44.25 -39.41
CA ILE A 616 -0.27 -44.30 -40.71
C ILE A 616 -1.42 -43.29 -40.71
N GLN A 617 -2.17 -43.17 -39.61
CA GLN A 617 -3.25 -42.20 -39.48
C GLN A 617 -2.71 -40.77 -39.46
N ASP A 618 -1.66 -40.50 -38.68
CA ASP A 618 -0.97 -39.20 -38.66
C ASP A 618 -0.49 -38.81 -40.07
N ALA A 619 0.18 -39.73 -40.76
CA ALA A 619 0.64 -39.53 -42.12
C ALA A 619 -0.52 -39.28 -43.09
N ARG A 620 -1.62 -40.03 -42.96
CA ARG A 620 -2.83 -39.84 -43.77
C ARG A 620 -3.43 -38.44 -43.57
N THR A 621 -3.57 -37.99 -42.33
CA THR A 621 -4.10 -36.66 -41.98
C THR A 621 -3.24 -35.55 -42.59
N ILE A 622 -1.91 -35.63 -42.46
CA ILE A 622 -0.97 -34.65 -43.02
C ILE A 622 -1.03 -34.62 -44.56
N LEU A 623 -1.18 -35.78 -45.21
CA LEU A 623 -1.22 -35.87 -46.68
C LEU A 623 -2.57 -35.46 -47.26
N GLN A 624 -3.67 -35.65 -46.53
CA GLN A 624 -4.99 -35.19 -46.94
C GLN A 624 -5.11 -33.67 -46.83
N SER A 625 -4.49 -33.06 -45.83
CA SER A 625 -4.44 -31.60 -45.65
C SER A 625 -3.39 -30.90 -46.52
N ALA A 626 -2.49 -31.64 -47.17
CA ALA A 626 -1.48 -31.11 -48.09
C ALA A 626 -2.06 -30.21 -49.21
N GLY A 627 -3.32 -30.45 -49.61
CA GLY A 627 -4.04 -29.60 -50.56
C GLY A 627 -4.34 -28.20 -50.01
N ASN A 628 -4.60 -28.08 -48.72
CA ASN A 628 -5.01 -26.85 -48.05
C ASN A 628 -3.81 -25.99 -47.61
N MET A 629 -2.68 -26.60 -47.24
CA MET A 629 -1.46 -25.93 -46.76
C MET A 629 -0.72 -25.06 -47.80
N GLY A 630 -1.22 -24.95 -49.05
CA GLY A 630 -0.64 -24.08 -50.09
C GLY A 630 0.77 -24.46 -50.58
N ASP A 631 1.35 -25.55 -50.07
CA ASP A 631 2.72 -25.97 -50.40
C ASP A 631 2.76 -26.86 -51.65
N LYS A 632 3.40 -26.33 -52.70
CA LYS A 632 3.65 -27.02 -53.97
C LYS A 632 4.37 -28.37 -53.81
N PHE A 633 5.15 -28.53 -52.75
CA PHE A 633 5.93 -29.75 -52.48
C PHE A 633 5.04 -30.93 -52.05
N LEU A 634 4.28 -30.76 -50.97
CA LEU A 634 3.37 -31.80 -50.49
C LEU A 634 2.21 -32.05 -51.49
N GLN A 635 1.80 -31.05 -52.27
CA GLN A 635 0.83 -31.23 -53.35
C GLN A 635 1.33 -32.14 -54.48
N ARG A 636 2.64 -32.19 -54.75
CA ARG A 636 3.25 -33.04 -55.80
C ARG A 636 3.42 -34.49 -55.36
N ILE A 637 3.94 -34.71 -54.16
CA ILE A 637 4.22 -36.05 -53.63
C ILE A 637 2.96 -36.68 -52.99
N GLY A 638 2.09 -35.84 -52.42
CA GLY A 638 0.92 -36.21 -51.63
C GLY A 638 -0.03 -37.21 -52.28
N PRO A 639 -0.50 -37.05 -53.52
CA PRO A 639 -1.51 -37.93 -54.11
C PRO A 639 -1.02 -39.37 -54.40
N ALA A 640 0.28 -39.52 -54.73
CA ALA A 640 0.89 -40.83 -54.90
C ALA A 640 1.13 -41.49 -53.54
N TRP A 641 1.62 -40.70 -52.58
CA TRP A 641 1.92 -41.15 -51.23
C TRP A 641 0.67 -41.53 -50.43
N LEU A 642 -0.40 -40.73 -50.53
CA LEU A 642 -1.69 -40.96 -49.88
C LEU A 642 -2.33 -42.27 -50.34
N ARG A 643 -2.16 -42.66 -51.61
CA ARG A 643 -2.64 -43.95 -52.12
C ARG A 643 -1.91 -45.13 -51.48
N GLU A 644 -0.60 -45.03 -51.30
CA GLU A 644 0.20 -46.07 -50.64
C GLU A 644 -0.06 -46.15 -49.13
N VAL A 645 -0.18 -44.99 -48.45
CA VAL A 645 -0.55 -44.92 -47.03
C VAL A 645 -1.96 -45.48 -46.80
N SER A 646 -2.90 -45.18 -47.70
CA SER A 646 -4.30 -45.63 -47.58
C SER A 646 -4.46 -47.14 -47.80
N LYS A 647 -3.68 -47.75 -48.71
CA LYS A 647 -3.63 -49.22 -48.87
C LYS A 647 -3.08 -49.94 -47.63
N MET A 648 -2.17 -49.28 -46.92
CA MET A 648 -1.54 -49.82 -45.73
C MET A 648 -2.42 -49.74 -44.48
N ALA A 649 -3.29 -48.73 -44.41
CA ALA A 649 -4.24 -48.58 -43.31
C ALA A 649 -5.13 -49.82 -43.12
N ASP A 650 -5.41 -50.56 -44.21
CA ASP A 650 -6.22 -51.78 -44.17
C ASP A 650 -5.47 -53.01 -43.63
N ARG A 651 -4.12 -53.05 -43.73
CA ARG A 651 -3.25 -54.14 -43.25
C ARG A 651 -1.83 -53.64 -42.88
N PRO A 652 -1.61 -53.18 -41.64
CA PRO A 652 -0.29 -52.72 -41.21
C PRO A 652 0.69 -53.91 -41.12
N SER A 653 1.88 -53.76 -41.71
CA SER A 653 2.99 -54.71 -41.55
C SER A 653 4.34 -53.99 -41.56
N LEU A 654 5.32 -54.55 -40.87
CA LEU A 654 6.68 -53.99 -40.75
C LEU A 654 7.37 -53.83 -42.11
N GLU A 655 7.21 -54.80 -43.00
CA GLU A 655 7.78 -54.73 -44.35
C GLU A 655 7.16 -53.59 -45.17
N ALA A 656 5.84 -53.40 -45.08
CA ALA A 656 5.16 -52.31 -45.75
C ALA A 656 5.56 -50.94 -45.16
N ALA A 657 5.79 -50.85 -43.83
CA ALA A 657 6.23 -49.62 -43.17
C ALA A 657 7.62 -49.21 -43.67
N THR A 658 8.51 -50.19 -43.81
CA THR A 658 9.85 -50.00 -44.36
C THR A 658 9.79 -49.54 -45.81
N ARG A 659 8.93 -50.15 -46.64
CA ARG A 659 8.72 -49.73 -48.04
C ARG A 659 8.21 -48.30 -48.16
N LEU A 660 7.26 -47.91 -47.30
CA LEU A 660 6.80 -46.52 -47.20
C LEU A 660 7.93 -45.59 -46.76
N ASN A 661 8.62 -45.84 -45.66
CA ASN A 661 9.72 -44.97 -45.27
C ASN A 661 10.81 -44.82 -46.36
N CYS A 662 11.16 -45.91 -47.04
CA CYS A 662 12.08 -45.87 -48.19
C CYS A 662 11.53 -45.06 -49.37
N GLY A 663 10.27 -45.24 -49.73
CA GLY A 663 9.64 -44.48 -50.81
C GLY A 663 9.55 -42.98 -50.49
N LEU A 664 9.35 -42.60 -49.22
CA LEU A 664 9.33 -41.20 -48.78
C LEU A 664 10.70 -40.57 -49.00
N VAL A 665 11.76 -41.27 -48.57
CA VAL A 665 13.16 -40.85 -48.76
C VAL A 665 13.50 -40.73 -50.24
N HIS A 666 13.14 -41.71 -51.06
CA HIS A 666 13.37 -41.64 -52.52
C HIS A 666 12.59 -40.50 -53.18
N GLY A 667 11.35 -40.24 -52.77
CA GLY A 667 10.56 -39.11 -53.25
C GLY A 667 11.18 -37.75 -52.87
N LEU A 668 11.66 -37.62 -51.63
CA LEU A 668 12.39 -36.44 -51.15
C LEU A 668 13.66 -36.21 -51.98
N VAL A 669 14.46 -37.26 -52.22
CA VAL A 669 15.70 -37.18 -53.03
C VAL A 669 15.43 -36.90 -54.51
N GLY A 670 14.34 -37.44 -55.06
CA GLY A 670 13.88 -37.16 -56.42
C GLY A 670 13.58 -35.69 -56.64
N ALA A 671 12.84 -35.07 -55.71
CA ALA A 671 12.49 -33.66 -55.78
C ALA A 671 13.71 -32.71 -55.72
N VAL A 672 14.78 -33.08 -55.00
CA VAL A 672 16.05 -32.33 -55.00
C VAL A 672 16.68 -32.28 -56.38
N SER A 673 16.53 -33.34 -57.18
CA SER A 673 17.16 -33.45 -58.50
C SER A 673 16.43 -32.65 -59.59
N GLU A 674 15.18 -32.21 -59.36
CA GLU A 674 14.30 -31.59 -60.35
C GLU A 674 14.14 -30.04 -60.23
N ARG A 675 15.06 -29.36 -59.51
CA ARG A 675 15.13 -27.88 -59.27
C ARG A 675 14.32 -27.31 -58.09
N ASP A 676 13.71 -28.12 -57.21
CA ASP A 676 13.09 -27.67 -55.95
C ASP A 676 14.07 -27.67 -54.74
N GLY A 677 15.38 -27.57 -54.99
CA GLY A 677 16.41 -27.64 -53.94
C GLY A 677 16.28 -26.59 -52.83
N GLY A 678 15.54 -25.50 -53.05
CA GLY A 678 15.30 -24.45 -52.06
C GLY A 678 14.49 -24.91 -50.84
N ILE A 679 13.46 -25.75 -51.03
CA ILE A 679 12.59 -26.22 -49.94
C ILE A 679 13.32 -27.25 -49.06
N LEU A 680 14.11 -28.13 -49.67
CA LEU A 680 14.90 -29.10 -48.93
C LEU A 680 16.10 -28.44 -48.23
N ALA A 681 16.73 -27.42 -48.84
CA ALA A 681 17.73 -26.60 -48.17
C ALA A 681 17.15 -25.81 -46.98
N GLN A 682 15.92 -25.30 -47.12
CA GLN A 682 15.17 -24.72 -46.00
C GLN A 682 14.91 -25.76 -44.90
N TRP A 683 14.49 -26.98 -45.23
CA TRP A 683 14.31 -28.04 -44.24
C TRP A 683 15.59 -28.39 -43.50
N VAL A 684 16.68 -28.61 -44.24
CA VAL A 684 18.00 -28.89 -43.66
C VAL A 684 18.44 -27.73 -42.75
N SER A 685 18.26 -26.49 -43.18
CA SER A 685 18.53 -25.31 -42.35
C SER A 685 17.66 -25.26 -41.09
N CYS A 686 16.37 -25.60 -41.18
CA CYS A 686 15.44 -25.61 -40.04
C CYS A 686 15.72 -26.75 -39.05
N VAL A 687 16.19 -27.91 -39.52
CA VAL A 687 16.60 -29.02 -38.64
C VAL A 687 17.92 -28.70 -37.93
N LEU A 688 18.85 -27.99 -38.60
CA LEU A 688 20.15 -27.59 -38.05
C LEU A 688 20.07 -26.38 -37.09
N ASN A 689 19.13 -25.46 -37.29
CA ASN A 689 18.92 -24.27 -36.45
C ASN A 689 17.99 -24.52 -35.23
N GLU A 690 17.77 -25.77 -34.83
CA GLU A 690 16.91 -26.23 -33.72
C GLU A 690 15.38 -26.18 -33.94
N ASP A 691 14.87 -25.38 -34.88
CA ASP A 691 13.42 -25.18 -35.08
C ASP A 691 12.62 -26.46 -35.39
N VAL A 692 13.23 -27.49 -35.97
CA VAL A 692 12.55 -28.77 -36.34
C VAL A 692 13.24 -29.99 -35.74
N ARG A 693 14.20 -29.79 -34.82
CA ARG A 693 15.04 -30.89 -34.31
C ARG A 693 14.23 -31.84 -33.42
N SER A 694 14.12 -33.09 -33.87
CA SER A 694 13.50 -34.22 -33.17
C SER A 694 14.22 -35.51 -33.58
N ASN A 695 14.01 -36.60 -32.83
CA ASN A 695 14.58 -37.91 -33.20
C ASN A 695 14.14 -38.33 -34.62
N ARG A 696 12.88 -38.04 -34.99
CA ARG A 696 12.35 -38.33 -36.33
C ARG A 696 12.95 -37.45 -37.41
N SER A 697 13.12 -36.14 -37.16
CA SER A 697 13.67 -35.24 -38.19
C SER A 697 15.15 -35.49 -38.43
N THR A 698 15.90 -35.80 -37.35
CA THR A 698 17.31 -36.21 -37.43
C THR A 698 17.45 -37.52 -38.20
N PHE A 699 16.59 -38.52 -37.90
CA PHE A 699 16.58 -39.79 -38.62
C PHE A 699 16.24 -39.60 -40.11
N LEU A 700 15.18 -38.86 -40.43
CA LEU A 700 14.81 -38.57 -41.82
C LEU A 700 15.94 -37.87 -42.56
N LEU A 701 16.62 -36.91 -41.91
CA LEU A 701 17.74 -36.17 -42.49
C LEU A 701 18.91 -37.09 -42.82
N ILE A 702 19.27 -38.00 -41.90
CA ILE A 702 20.31 -39.01 -42.13
C ILE A 702 19.95 -39.89 -43.32
N CYS A 703 18.70 -40.38 -43.40
CA CYS A 703 18.25 -41.22 -44.51
C CYS A 703 18.30 -40.50 -45.87
N VAL A 704 17.85 -39.25 -45.92
CA VAL A 704 17.89 -38.42 -47.13
C VAL A 704 19.32 -38.13 -47.57
N LEU A 705 20.22 -37.77 -46.63
CA LEU A 705 21.64 -37.55 -46.92
C LEU A 705 22.31 -38.82 -47.44
N ALA A 706 22.07 -39.98 -46.80
CA ALA A 706 22.62 -41.26 -47.22
C ALA A 706 22.20 -41.62 -48.66
N GLU A 707 20.93 -41.38 -49.02
CA GLU A 707 20.42 -41.69 -50.35
C GLU A 707 20.88 -40.66 -51.41
N LEU A 708 21.07 -39.39 -51.05
CA LEU A 708 21.72 -38.39 -51.92
C LEU A 708 23.17 -38.79 -52.27
N LEU A 709 23.93 -39.28 -51.28
CA LEU A 709 25.27 -39.82 -51.50
C LEU A 709 25.26 -41.05 -52.40
N ARG A 710 24.29 -41.94 -52.20
CA ARG A 710 24.11 -43.12 -53.03
C ARG A 710 23.80 -42.75 -54.48
N SER A 711 22.88 -41.79 -54.69
CA SER A 711 22.46 -41.33 -56.02
C SER A 711 23.53 -40.52 -56.76
N SER A 712 24.41 -39.81 -56.03
CA SER A 712 25.55 -39.08 -56.61
C SER A 712 26.69 -40.05 -56.95
N ALA A 713 26.97 -41.02 -56.08
CA ALA A 713 27.94 -42.08 -56.36
C ALA A 713 27.52 -42.96 -57.55
N SER A 714 26.23 -43.24 -57.72
CA SER A 714 25.72 -43.98 -58.89
C SER A 714 25.81 -43.16 -60.18
N ARG A 715 25.49 -41.85 -60.14
CA ARG A 715 25.66 -40.92 -61.28
C ARG A 715 27.13 -40.72 -61.68
N ALA A 716 28.04 -40.70 -60.72
CA ALA A 716 29.48 -40.63 -60.98
C ALA A 716 30.02 -41.93 -61.62
N ARG A 717 29.38 -43.07 -61.37
CA ARG A 717 29.69 -44.35 -62.04
C ARG A 717 29.13 -44.40 -63.46
N SER A 718 27.93 -43.86 -63.71
CA SER A 718 27.30 -43.92 -65.05
C SER A 718 27.86 -42.92 -66.07
N LYS A 719 28.45 -41.79 -65.64
CA LYS A 719 29.01 -40.76 -66.55
C LYS A 719 30.47 -40.92 -66.96
N GLY A 720 31.16 -42.01 -66.62
CA GLY A 720 32.52 -42.28 -67.14
C GLY A 720 33.58 -41.20 -66.84
N ARG A 721 33.49 -40.47 -65.72
CA ARG A 721 34.48 -39.45 -65.34
C ARG A 721 35.81 -40.04 -64.83
N SER A 722 36.89 -39.29 -65.02
CA SER A 722 38.27 -39.69 -64.70
C SER A 722 38.50 -39.89 -63.19
N ARG A 723 39.52 -40.67 -62.83
CA ARG A 723 39.82 -41.07 -61.45
C ARG A 723 40.12 -39.88 -60.51
N MET A 724 40.60 -38.77 -61.08
CA MET A 724 40.97 -37.55 -60.35
C MET A 724 39.74 -36.68 -60.04
N GLU A 725 38.79 -36.55 -60.98
CA GLU A 725 37.50 -35.86 -60.73
C GLU A 725 36.62 -36.62 -59.73
N LYS A 726 36.64 -37.96 -59.76
CA LYS A 726 35.97 -38.80 -58.76
C LYS A 726 36.53 -38.60 -57.34
N GLN A 727 37.82 -38.29 -57.22
CA GLN A 727 38.47 -38.02 -55.93
C GLN A 727 38.14 -36.62 -55.41
N VAL A 728 38.14 -35.59 -56.27
CA VAL A 728 37.83 -34.20 -55.88
C VAL A 728 36.37 -34.06 -55.43
N ASP A 729 35.41 -34.62 -56.19
CA ASP A 729 33.99 -34.62 -55.77
C ASP A 729 33.79 -35.43 -54.48
N SER A 730 34.49 -36.57 -54.30
CA SER A 730 34.40 -37.35 -53.06
C SER A 730 34.98 -36.64 -51.84
N VAL A 731 36.04 -35.85 -52.00
CA VAL A 731 36.67 -35.09 -50.91
C VAL A 731 35.84 -33.85 -50.57
N GLU A 732 35.22 -33.19 -51.55
CA GLU A 732 34.34 -32.04 -51.33
C GLU A 732 32.99 -32.46 -50.72
N ILE A 733 32.44 -33.60 -51.17
CA ILE A 733 31.26 -34.23 -50.57
C ILE A 733 31.58 -34.77 -49.17
N CYS A 734 32.72 -35.42 -48.96
CA CYS A 734 33.17 -35.85 -47.63
C CYS A 734 33.47 -34.66 -46.71
N SER A 735 33.94 -33.53 -47.24
CA SER A 735 34.17 -32.27 -46.50
C SER A 735 32.86 -31.59 -46.09
N GLN A 736 31.87 -31.55 -46.98
CA GLN A 736 30.51 -31.06 -46.65
C GLN A 736 29.81 -32.00 -45.67
N LEU A 737 29.95 -33.32 -45.84
CA LEU A 737 29.50 -34.31 -44.86
C LEU A 737 30.23 -34.19 -43.53
N LEU A 738 31.55 -33.97 -43.51
CA LEU A 738 32.30 -33.79 -42.28
C LEU A 738 31.83 -32.53 -41.55
N ARG A 739 31.58 -31.43 -42.27
CA ARG A 739 31.02 -30.19 -41.71
C ARG A 739 29.60 -30.36 -41.15
N ILE A 740 28.75 -31.13 -41.84
CA ILE A 740 27.38 -31.45 -41.38
C ILE A 740 27.42 -32.45 -40.22
N LEU A 741 28.34 -33.42 -40.24
CA LEU A 741 28.54 -34.43 -39.19
C LEU A 741 29.19 -33.83 -37.93
N THR A 742 30.07 -32.83 -38.05
CA THR A 742 30.60 -32.09 -36.89
C THR A 742 29.54 -31.26 -36.18
N VAL A 743 28.46 -30.87 -36.88
CA VAL A 743 27.27 -30.24 -36.26
C VAL A 743 26.34 -31.29 -35.62
N LEU A 744 26.42 -32.55 -36.06
CA LEU A 744 25.59 -33.67 -35.57
C LEU A 744 26.24 -34.50 -34.46
N ASP A 745 27.48 -34.21 -34.04
CA ASP A 745 28.22 -35.03 -33.05
C ASP A 745 27.59 -34.99 -31.64
N ASP A 746 26.86 -33.93 -31.29
CA ASP A 746 26.03 -33.87 -30.07
C ASP A 746 24.77 -34.76 -30.13
N THR A 747 24.29 -35.12 -31.33
CA THR A 747 23.06 -35.90 -31.56
C THR A 747 23.26 -37.41 -31.55
N LYS A 748 24.51 -37.90 -31.60
CA LYS A 748 24.85 -39.33 -31.70
C LYS A 748 24.30 -40.16 -30.53
N LYS A 749 24.26 -39.58 -29.32
CA LYS A 749 23.69 -40.23 -28.13
C LYS A 749 22.16 -40.39 -28.15
N GLN A 750 21.43 -39.57 -28.91
CA GLN A 750 19.96 -39.62 -28.99
C GLN A 750 19.47 -40.61 -30.05
N VAL A 751 20.22 -40.79 -31.14
CA VAL A 751 19.84 -41.70 -32.24
C VAL A 751 20.07 -43.17 -31.86
N GLU A 752 21.12 -43.48 -31.09
CA GLU A 752 21.41 -44.85 -30.60
C GLU A 752 20.30 -45.43 -29.69
N SER A 753 19.47 -44.58 -29.06
CA SER A 753 18.32 -45.02 -28.26
C SER A 753 17.05 -45.28 -29.08
N PHE A 754 16.96 -44.78 -30.31
CA PHE A 754 15.77 -44.90 -31.17
C PHE A 754 15.92 -46.00 -32.23
N THR A 755 17.16 -46.44 -32.50
CA THR A 755 17.48 -47.51 -33.46
C THR A 755 17.50 -48.91 -32.85
N ARG A 756 17.50 -49.03 -31.51
CA ARG A 756 17.18 -50.28 -30.81
C ARG A 756 15.67 -50.38 -30.62
#